data_AF-A0A553HRM3-F1
#
_entry.id   AF-A0A553HRM3-F1
#
_cell.length_a   1.000
_cell.length_b   1.000
_cell.length_c   1.000
_cell.angle_alpha   90.00
_cell.angle_beta   90.00
_cell.angle_gamma   90.00
#
_symmetry.space_group_name_H-M   'P 1'
#
loop_
_entity.id
_entity.type
_entity.pdbx_description
1 polymer ?
#
loop_
_entity_poly.entity_id
_entity_poly.type
_entity_poly.pdbx_seq_one_letter_code
_entity_poly.pdbx_strand_id
1 'polypeptide(L)'
;MVVLGSIECSFTITRLEQAEISSAGCFVLVSRAGSISLDISAHFNNKAFGTYPGEASFDGLGQSYPPPLAAYAASYTSSKSGIVYDFPGYTGPKQPDNVVSAGQRIDIPHNLAGQIFSASFLVSGDVEFATATGNVTFHYADNSTSSYELRALDWFSWLTLNRGELVFPFRFTETGVNWNTSHVFERTAPLDPDRKLSAITLPDAADAGDARLHAFAISLWGADEGHEVEVQAVRPTQKWFDAGEQVVEVTVNNVGRECLAGSGVTVELIGNGFETTRLGKLKRLCPGDQKVVKIGVTGVSDGPVNVEVVADGDIGRQVTRFSDIEIGLTDWTPDLNNLARHEAPDWFDGSKFGIFIHWGVYAVTGWGNSTPHESYAEWFWWYSTHHPQADPSDFYDYRLRTYGPEWAYDDTFPDFTASQFDPKEWVDLFADAGAQYFVITSKHHDGFAIFDTDKTSNRSSLHYGPKRDILRELFDAATTYQPHLRRGTYFSLPEWYNPDFGPYGFDQLPAASVPGTNSWPGVPARNPYTGAIEPYTGHIPVDDFIADVMLPQMRILANDYKTDIMWCDIGAANATAVFAAEWWDATRAADRQVAINSRCGLAQAADFDTPEYATFASAQARKWESNMGMDPYSYGYNAATPDEAYMNASTLIRTLVDVVAKNGNLLLDIGPRADGTIVQAEVDSLREAGQWIRSHGEAIFNTTYWFVRSEVLGEGIDVRFTQTDDAFYILFLEKPVAANGVVKVPAPLPIVKDDEVSLLAVDGGRNLAWNVSGKGDQKVLYIEVEDALLDEDEFCWVFKIKYA
;
A
#
# COMPACT_ATOMS: atom_id res chain seq x y z
N MET A 1 22.85 53.04 8.57
CA MET A 1 23.84 53.37 9.62
C MET A 1 23.27 52.88 10.94
N VAL A 2 24.10 52.18 11.75
CA VAL A 2 23.80 51.38 12.96
C VAL A 2 23.37 49.93 12.65
N VAL A 3 23.95 48.84 13.16
CA VAL A 3 25.28 48.47 13.75
C VAL A 3 25.39 46.98 13.41
N LEU A 4 26.51 46.54 12.83
CA LEU A 4 26.82 45.13 12.52
C LEU A 4 27.45 44.48 13.75
N GLY A 5 26.92 43.32 14.18
CA GLY A 5 27.56 42.44 15.16
C GLY A 5 27.81 41.08 14.51
N SER A 6 29.06 40.84 14.12
CA SER A 6 29.58 39.57 13.61
C SER A 6 29.87 38.62 14.77
N ILE A 7 29.35 37.39 14.72
CA ILE A 7 29.84 36.27 15.54
C ILE A 7 30.30 35.18 14.56
N GLU A 8 31.62 35.06 14.42
CA GLU A 8 32.30 33.91 13.83
C GLU A 8 32.26 32.76 14.84
N CYS A 9 31.72 31.60 14.45
CA CYS A 9 31.92 30.34 15.18
C CYS A 9 32.98 29.50 14.47
N SER A 10 34.19 29.55 15.00
CA SER A 10 35.29 28.64 14.66
C SER A 10 35.17 27.37 15.50
N PHE A 11 34.89 26.22 14.89
CA PHE A 11 34.88 24.93 15.59
C PHE A 11 36.30 24.35 15.66
N THR A 12 36.84 24.33 16.88
CA THR A 12 38.07 23.60 17.21
C THR A 12 37.68 22.24 17.78
N ILE A 13 38.18 21.16 17.18
CA ILE A 13 37.95 19.78 17.63
C ILE A 13 38.74 19.54 18.91
N THR A 14 38.05 19.27 20.02
CA THR A 14 38.66 18.67 21.22
C THR A 14 37.72 17.64 21.83
N ARG A 15 38.28 16.44 22.06
CA ARG A 15 37.68 15.26 22.71
C ARG A 15 37.09 15.60 24.09
N LEU A 16 35.84 15.20 24.32
CA LEU A 16 35.21 14.89 25.61
C LEU A 16 34.18 13.77 25.30
N GLU A 17 34.45 12.53 25.69
CA GLU A 17 33.92 11.86 26.90
C GLU A 17 32.42 11.53 26.82
N GLN A 18 32.15 10.23 26.98
CA GLN A 18 30.85 9.56 26.93
C GLN A 18 29.81 10.25 27.82
N ALA A 19 28.76 10.77 27.19
CA ALA A 19 27.47 10.96 27.82
C ALA A 19 26.46 10.11 27.03
N GLU A 20 25.85 9.13 27.70
CA GLU A 20 24.73 8.35 27.20
C GLU A 20 23.61 9.29 26.76
N ILE A 21 23.38 9.33 25.46
CA ILE A 21 22.13 9.86 24.89
C ILE A 21 21.20 8.66 24.85
N SER A 22 20.23 8.63 25.77
CA SER A 22 19.08 7.73 25.66
C SER A 22 18.26 8.16 24.44
N SER A 23 18.44 7.46 23.33
CA SER A 23 17.51 7.52 22.22
C SER A 23 16.20 6.88 22.66
N ALA A 24 15.16 7.70 22.81
CA ALA A 24 13.77 7.23 22.83
C ALA A 24 13.47 6.66 21.43
N GLY A 25 13.71 5.37 21.26
CA GLY A 25 13.32 4.60 20.09
C GLY A 25 12.02 3.86 20.41
N CYS A 26 11.02 3.99 19.55
CA CYS A 26 9.80 3.22 19.59
C CYS A 26 10.16 1.74 19.38
N PHE A 27 10.16 0.94 20.45
CA PHE A 27 10.53 -0.46 20.36
C PHE A 27 9.28 -1.34 20.56
N VAL A 28 9.05 -2.24 19.60
CA VAL A 28 8.33 -3.50 19.84
C VAL A 28 9.38 -4.49 20.34
N LEU A 29 9.24 -5.00 21.57
CA LEU A 29 10.25 -5.84 22.20
C LEU A 29 9.68 -7.17 22.70
N VAL A 30 10.54 -8.18 22.67
CA VAL A 30 10.33 -9.51 22.05
C VAL A 30 10.07 -10.63 23.06
N SER A 31 9.30 -11.64 22.66
CA SER A 31 9.56 -13.02 23.05
C SER A 31 10.75 -13.53 22.22
N ARG A 32 11.98 -13.53 22.79
CA ARG A 32 13.20 -14.00 22.09
C ARG A 32 13.14 -15.48 21.65
N ALA A 33 12.10 -16.21 22.01
CA ALA A 33 12.12 -17.66 21.95
C ALA A 33 12.00 -18.24 20.52
N GLY A 34 11.31 -17.57 19.60
CA GLY A 34 11.00 -18.15 18.28
C GLY A 34 11.96 -17.81 17.12
N SER A 35 12.68 -16.68 17.14
CA SER A 35 13.52 -16.27 16.00
C SER A 35 14.85 -17.02 15.92
N ILE A 36 15.17 -17.53 14.74
CA ILE A 36 16.40 -18.27 14.42
C ILE A 36 17.05 -17.60 13.20
N SER A 37 17.97 -16.66 13.44
CA SER A 37 18.77 -16.06 12.38
C SER A 37 19.61 -17.09 11.64
N LEU A 38 19.66 -16.99 10.31
CA LEU A 38 20.55 -17.81 9.47
C LEU A 38 21.81 -17.01 9.11
N ASP A 39 22.97 -17.61 9.35
CA ASP A 39 24.25 -17.07 8.85
C ASP A 39 24.35 -17.29 7.34
N ILE A 40 24.09 -16.23 6.57
CA ILE A 40 24.21 -16.22 5.11
C ILE A 40 25.50 -15.54 4.64
N SER A 41 26.43 -15.20 5.55
CA SER A 41 27.62 -14.41 5.22
C SER A 41 28.55 -15.09 4.22
N ALA A 42 28.57 -16.44 4.20
CA ALA A 42 29.30 -17.22 3.21
C ALA A 42 28.80 -17.03 1.77
N HIS A 43 27.58 -16.50 1.59
CA HIS A 43 26.97 -16.22 0.29
C HIS A 43 27.06 -14.75 -0.13
N PHE A 44 27.58 -13.86 0.72
CA PHE A 44 27.72 -12.45 0.37
C PHE A 44 28.60 -12.26 -0.87
N ASN A 45 28.07 -11.53 -1.85
CA ASN A 45 28.70 -11.33 -3.16
C ASN A 45 28.57 -9.88 -3.67
N ASN A 46 28.00 -8.97 -2.89
CA ASN A 46 27.80 -7.57 -3.24
C ASN A 46 28.08 -6.64 -2.06
N LYS A 47 28.38 -5.37 -2.37
CA LYS A 47 28.69 -4.32 -1.38
C LYS A 47 27.61 -3.26 -1.37
N ALA A 48 26.71 -3.33 -0.40
CA ALA A 48 25.59 -2.42 -0.21
C ALA A 48 25.93 -1.16 0.58
N PHE A 49 26.77 -1.26 1.63
CA PHE A 49 27.02 -0.15 2.55
C PHE A 49 28.37 0.54 2.30
N GLY A 50 28.36 1.87 2.17
CA GLY A 50 29.55 2.73 2.08
C GLY A 50 29.59 3.74 3.23
N THR A 51 30.76 4.34 3.45
CA THR A 51 30.99 5.43 4.43
C THR A 51 31.24 6.79 3.76
N TYR A 52 31.45 6.80 2.45
CA TYR A 52 31.58 8.00 1.61
C TYR A 52 31.20 7.67 0.15
N PRO A 53 30.93 8.69 -0.69
CA PRO A 53 30.58 8.50 -2.10
C PRO A 53 31.61 7.66 -2.88
N GLY A 54 31.13 6.70 -3.66
CA GLY A 54 31.96 5.82 -4.49
C GLY A 54 32.72 4.71 -3.76
N GLU A 55 32.56 4.53 -2.45
CA GLU A 55 33.19 3.40 -1.72
C GLU A 55 32.55 2.04 -2.07
N ALA A 56 31.23 2.04 -2.27
CA ALA A 56 30.41 0.86 -2.47
C ALA A 56 29.45 1.08 -3.66
N SER A 57 28.94 -0.02 -4.20
CA SER A 57 28.04 -0.02 -5.36
C SER A 57 26.99 -1.11 -5.16
N PHE A 58 25.90 -0.75 -4.52
CA PHE A 58 24.75 -1.62 -4.28
C PHE A 58 24.07 -2.01 -5.61
N ASP A 59 23.77 -1.00 -6.43
CA ASP A 59 22.96 -1.09 -7.66
C ASP A 59 23.78 -1.26 -8.94
N GLY A 60 25.10 -1.36 -8.83
CA GLY A 60 26.00 -1.41 -9.98
C GLY A 60 26.25 -0.05 -10.65
N LEU A 61 25.63 1.03 -10.17
CA LEU A 61 25.78 2.41 -10.66
C LEU A 61 26.68 3.26 -9.75
N GLY A 62 27.41 2.62 -8.82
CA GLY A 62 28.25 3.33 -7.84
C GLY A 62 27.45 4.00 -6.71
N GLN A 63 26.17 3.67 -6.54
CA GLN A 63 25.36 4.17 -5.44
C GLN A 63 25.35 3.15 -4.29
N SER A 64 25.22 3.62 -3.05
CA SER A 64 25.20 2.74 -1.88
C SER A 64 24.41 3.32 -0.71
N TYR A 65 24.03 2.44 0.22
CA TYR A 65 23.48 2.82 1.51
C TYR A 65 24.57 3.45 2.38
N PRO A 66 24.22 4.38 3.29
CA PRO A 66 25.12 4.80 4.35
C PRO A 66 25.31 3.69 5.38
N PRO A 67 26.29 3.80 6.29
CA PRO A 67 26.46 2.80 7.33
C PRO A 67 25.16 2.70 8.15
N PRO A 68 24.75 1.48 8.55
CA PRO A 68 23.53 1.31 9.32
C PRO A 68 23.54 2.14 10.60
N LEU A 69 22.35 2.63 10.97
CA LEU A 69 22.13 3.30 12.23
C LEU A 69 22.49 2.36 13.39
N ALA A 70 22.88 2.91 14.54
CA ALA A 70 23.27 2.10 15.70
C ALA A 70 22.15 1.13 16.14
N ALA A 71 20.89 1.50 15.91
CA ALA A 71 19.71 0.67 16.15
C ALA A 71 19.65 -0.61 15.30
N TYR A 72 20.44 -0.71 14.23
CA TYR A 72 20.47 -1.87 13.32
C TYR A 72 21.74 -2.72 13.48
N ALA A 73 22.61 -2.42 14.46
CA ALA A 73 23.96 -3.00 14.52
C ALA A 73 23.98 -4.43 15.10
N ALA A 74 24.62 -5.35 14.37
CA ALA A 74 24.90 -6.77 14.68
C ALA A 74 23.69 -7.70 14.86
N SER A 75 22.55 -7.20 15.35
CA SER A 75 21.28 -7.91 15.38
C SER A 75 20.15 -6.89 15.29
N TYR A 76 19.21 -7.10 14.36
CA TYR A 76 18.06 -6.22 14.16
C TYR A 76 16.77 -6.94 14.59
N THR A 77 15.88 -6.24 15.29
CA THR A 77 14.53 -6.74 15.60
C THR A 77 13.52 -5.91 14.82
N SER A 78 12.70 -6.56 13.98
CA SER A 78 11.63 -5.90 13.26
C SER A 78 10.63 -5.27 14.23
N SER A 79 10.39 -3.98 14.03
CA SER A 79 9.43 -3.20 14.81
C SER A 79 7.97 -3.57 14.50
N LYS A 80 7.75 -4.32 13.41
CA LYS A 80 6.42 -4.76 12.98
C LYS A 80 6.14 -6.21 13.35
N SER A 81 7.10 -7.09 13.09
CA SER A 81 6.91 -8.54 13.20
C SER A 81 7.50 -9.14 14.48
N GLY A 82 8.37 -8.41 15.18
CA GLY A 82 9.14 -8.91 16.32
C GLY A 82 10.25 -9.90 15.94
N ILE A 83 10.49 -10.13 14.63
CA ILE A 83 11.49 -11.09 14.15
C ILE A 83 12.89 -10.53 14.33
N VAL A 84 13.79 -11.39 14.82
CA VAL A 84 15.20 -11.06 15.03
C VAL A 84 16.03 -11.54 13.85
N TYR A 85 16.92 -10.68 13.34
CA TYR A 85 17.81 -10.91 12.21
C TYR A 85 19.27 -10.69 12.59
N ASP A 86 20.15 -11.50 12.02
CA ASP A 86 21.59 -11.21 11.99
C ASP A 86 21.88 -10.27 10.83
N PHE A 87 21.79 -8.96 11.09
CA PHE A 87 21.98 -7.94 10.08
C PHE A 87 23.48 -7.64 9.89
N PRO A 88 24.03 -7.75 8.67
CA PRO A 88 25.48 -7.74 8.44
C PRO A 88 26.15 -6.40 8.77
N GLY A 89 25.41 -5.30 8.61
CA GLY A 89 25.93 -3.94 8.72
C GLY A 89 27.12 -3.64 7.80
N TYR A 90 27.94 -2.63 8.16
CA TYR A 90 29.11 -2.28 7.37
C TYR A 90 30.32 -3.18 7.69
N THR A 91 30.76 -3.97 6.72
CA THR A 91 31.84 -4.96 6.87
C THR A 91 33.23 -4.47 6.43
N GLY A 92 33.40 -3.15 6.25
CA GLY A 92 34.64 -2.55 5.73
C GLY A 92 34.63 -2.36 4.20
N PRO A 93 35.63 -1.70 3.61
CA PRO A 93 35.56 -1.17 2.24
C PRO A 93 35.55 -2.21 1.11
N LYS A 94 35.96 -3.46 1.40
CA LYS A 94 36.17 -4.50 0.36
C LYS A 94 35.34 -5.76 0.58
N GLN A 95 34.81 -5.94 1.77
CA GLN A 95 34.08 -7.16 2.10
C GLN A 95 32.62 -6.96 1.72
N PRO A 96 32.00 -7.94 1.03
CA PRO A 96 30.59 -7.87 0.72
C PRO A 96 29.75 -7.95 2.01
N ASP A 97 28.53 -7.44 1.96
CA ASP A 97 27.59 -7.33 3.08
C ASP A 97 26.14 -7.60 2.67
N ASN A 98 25.92 -8.09 1.45
CA ASN A 98 24.63 -8.64 1.03
C ASN A 98 24.79 -9.68 -0.09
N VAL A 99 23.70 -10.39 -0.39
CA VAL A 99 23.59 -11.40 -1.44
C VAL A 99 22.75 -10.84 -2.59
N VAL A 100 23.31 -10.68 -3.79
CA VAL A 100 22.55 -10.65 -5.05
C VAL A 100 22.07 -12.06 -5.33
N SER A 101 20.77 -12.25 -5.38
CA SER A 101 20.13 -13.58 -5.52
C SER A 101 20.35 -14.15 -6.92
N ALA A 102 21.02 -15.30 -6.97
CA ALA A 102 21.46 -15.99 -8.18
C ALA A 102 21.32 -17.52 -8.01
N GLY A 103 20.26 -17.97 -7.33
CA GLY A 103 20.05 -19.40 -7.06
C GLY A 103 20.87 -20.00 -5.91
N GLN A 104 21.41 -19.17 -5.00
CA GLN A 104 22.18 -19.68 -3.85
C GLN A 104 21.33 -20.62 -3.00
N ARG A 105 21.89 -21.79 -2.67
CA ARG A 105 21.31 -22.74 -1.72
C ARG A 105 21.90 -22.53 -0.33
N ILE A 106 21.03 -22.29 0.64
CA ILE A 106 21.34 -22.06 2.05
C ILE A 106 20.84 -23.29 2.81
N ASP A 107 21.76 -24.11 3.32
CA ASP A 107 21.41 -25.31 4.06
C ASP A 107 20.98 -24.96 5.49
N ILE A 108 19.92 -25.61 5.97
CA ILE A 108 19.42 -25.40 7.33
C ILE A 108 20.25 -26.25 8.31
N PRO A 109 20.81 -25.65 9.38
CA PRO A 109 21.61 -26.38 10.36
C PRO A 109 20.90 -27.62 10.91
N HIS A 110 21.57 -28.78 10.87
CA HIS A 110 20.99 -30.07 11.26
C HIS A 110 20.54 -30.14 12.73
N ASN A 111 21.08 -29.26 13.58
CA ASN A 111 20.78 -29.13 15.00
C ASN A 111 19.53 -28.30 15.29
N LEU A 112 18.90 -27.69 14.28
CA LEU A 112 17.58 -27.10 14.44
C LEU A 112 16.56 -28.25 14.61
N ALA A 113 16.28 -28.53 15.89
CA ALA A 113 15.26 -29.46 16.33
C ALA A 113 13.98 -28.64 16.58
N GLY A 114 12.97 -28.81 15.73
CA GLY A 114 11.71 -28.09 15.86
C GLY A 114 10.95 -27.98 14.54
N GLN A 115 9.66 -27.66 14.63
CA GLN A 115 8.87 -27.27 13.46
C GLN A 115 9.23 -25.82 13.13
N ILE A 116 9.49 -25.55 11.85
CA ILE A 116 9.73 -24.18 11.37
C ILE A 116 8.44 -23.68 10.76
N PHE A 117 7.94 -22.58 11.31
CA PHE A 117 6.66 -21.99 10.97
C PHE A 117 6.74 -21.09 9.73
N SER A 118 7.78 -20.26 9.64
CA SER A 118 7.96 -19.30 8.54
C SER A 118 9.43 -18.98 8.29
N ALA A 119 9.71 -18.46 7.10
CA ALA A 119 11.00 -17.87 6.75
C ALA A 119 10.79 -16.40 6.38
N SER A 120 11.55 -15.51 7.01
CA SER A 120 11.46 -14.07 6.79
C SER A 120 12.77 -13.51 6.26
N PHE A 121 12.67 -12.51 5.38
CA PHE A 121 13.77 -11.99 4.59
C PHE A 121 13.82 -10.47 4.72
N LEU A 122 15.03 -9.92 4.89
CA LEU A 122 15.30 -8.50 4.65
C LEU A 122 15.85 -8.36 3.24
N VAL A 123 15.10 -7.71 2.35
CA VAL A 123 15.37 -7.67 0.90
C VAL A 123 15.24 -6.28 0.31
N SER A 124 15.86 -6.07 -0.86
CA SER A 124 15.68 -4.86 -1.65
C SER A 124 15.90 -5.13 -3.14
N GLY A 125 15.15 -4.43 -4.00
CA GLY A 125 15.45 -4.26 -5.41
C GLY A 125 16.43 -3.10 -5.61
N ASP A 126 17.18 -3.11 -6.71
CA ASP A 126 18.27 -2.16 -6.94
C ASP A 126 18.08 -1.21 -8.13
N VAL A 127 17.05 -1.43 -8.96
CA VAL A 127 16.71 -0.57 -10.10
C VAL A 127 15.50 0.29 -9.74
N GLU A 128 15.66 1.61 -9.84
CA GLU A 128 14.60 2.60 -9.61
C GLU A 128 13.43 2.39 -10.59
N PHE A 129 12.20 2.50 -10.09
CA PHE A 129 10.94 2.22 -10.80
C PHE A 129 10.73 0.76 -11.21
N ALA A 130 11.59 -0.15 -10.77
CA ALA A 130 11.44 -1.57 -11.05
C ALA A 130 11.19 -2.36 -9.76
N THR A 131 10.38 -3.40 -9.89
CA THR A 131 10.19 -4.39 -8.82
C THR A 131 11.06 -5.61 -9.12
N ALA A 132 11.89 -6.02 -8.17
CA ALA A 132 12.59 -7.30 -8.24
C ALA A 132 11.69 -8.42 -7.71
N THR A 133 11.42 -9.44 -8.51
CA THR A 133 10.59 -10.60 -8.13
C THR A 133 11.26 -11.92 -8.50
N GLY A 134 11.08 -12.95 -7.68
CA GLY A 134 11.40 -14.31 -8.06
C GLY A 134 10.99 -15.34 -7.01
N ASN A 135 10.89 -16.61 -7.41
CA ASN A 135 10.44 -17.65 -6.49
C ASN A 135 11.58 -18.16 -5.62
N VAL A 136 11.44 -18.02 -4.30
CA VAL A 136 12.27 -18.76 -3.35
C VAL A 136 11.74 -20.19 -3.28
N THR A 137 12.65 -21.17 -3.27
CA THR A 137 12.28 -22.60 -3.16
C THR A 137 12.68 -23.14 -1.79
N PHE A 138 11.70 -23.67 -1.05
CA PHE A 138 11.92 -24.36 0.21
C PHE A 138 12.06 -25.86 -0.04
N HIS A 139 13.14 -26.45 0.45
CA HIS A 139 13.42 -27.88 0.32
C HIS A 139 13.15 -28.57 1.64
N TYR A 140 12.46 -29.72 1.59
CA TYR A 140 12.13 -30.49 2.78
C TYR A 140 12.93 -31.79 2.86
N ALA A 141 13.04 -32.37 4.05
CA ALA A 141 13.80 -33.59 4.30
C ALA A 141 13.21 -34.85 3.60
N ASP A 142 11.96 -34.79 3.16
CA ASP A 142 11.28 -35.83 2.38
C ASP A 142 11.46 -35.68 0.85
N ASN A 143 12.35 -34.77 0.43
CA ASN A 143 12.61 -34.37 -0.97
C ASN A 143 11.44 -33.65 -1.67
N SER A 144 10.38 -33.27 -0.95
CA SER A 144 9.38 -32.35 -1.50
C SER A 144 9.89 -30.90 -1.51
N THR A 145 9.20 -30.03 -2.24
CA THR A 145 9.49 -28.59 -2.28
C THR A 145 8.20 -27.78 -2.22
N SER A 146 8.32 -26.54 -1.76
CA SER A 146 7.30 -25.49 -1.91
C SER A 146 7.97 -24.21 -2.41
N SER A 147 7.18 -23.28 -2.92
CA SER A 147 7.67 -22.02 -3.47
C SER A 147 6.87 -20.82 -2.95
N TYR A 148 7.56 -19.68 -2.84
CA TYR A 148 6.96 -18.40 -2.48
C TYR A 148 7.56 -17.30 -3.35
N GLU A 149 6.72 -16.41 -3.87
CA GLU A 149 7.18 -15.24 -4.62
C GLU A 149 7.85 -14.26 -3.65
N LEU A 150 9.18 -14.16 -3.73
CA LEU A 150 9.92 -13.14 -3.02
C LEU A 150 9.97 -11.89 -3.90
N ARG A 151 9.35 -10.82 -3.41
CA ARG A 151 9.26 -9.52 -4.06
C ARG A 151 9.98 -8.47 -3.22
N ALA A 152 10.77 -7.63 -3.88
CA ALA A 152 11.36 -6.44 -3.29
C ALA A 152 11.07 -5.22 -4.18
N LEU A 153 10.60 -4.15 -3.53
CA LEU A 153 10.52 -2.84 -4.15
C LEU A 153 11.94 -2.29 -4.32
N ASP A 154 12.08 -1.30 -5.20
CA ASP A 154 13.33 -0.57 -5.32
C ASP A 154 13.74 0.07 -3.99
N TRP A 155 15.03 0.05 -3.72
CA TRP A 155 15.59 0.63 -2.50
C TRP A 155 15.36 2.13 -2.39
N PHE A 156 15.13 2.81 -3.51
CA PHE A 156 14.83 4.22 -3.59
C PHE A 156 14.08 4.50 -4.90
N SER A 157 13.06 5.35 -4.83
CA SER A 157 12.46 6.05 -5.96
C SER A 157 12.09 7.46 -5.55
N TRP A 158 12.36 8.44 -6.42
CA TRP A 158 12.04 9.85 -6.17
C TRP A 158 10.53 10.10 -6.09
N LEU A 159 9.74 9.46 -6.96
CA LEU A 159 8.31 9.76 -7.12
C LEU A 159 7.43 8.94 -6.18
N THR A 160 7.80 7.68 -6.01
CA THR A 160 7.09 6.73 -5.17
C THR A 160 7.95 6.40 -3.97
N LEU A 161 7.70 7.08 -2.85
CA LEU A 161 8.45 6.85 -1.63
C LEU A 161 7.93 5.58 -0.95
N ASN A 162 8.57 4.47 -1.28
CA ASN A 162 8.29 3.17 -0.68
C ASN A 162 8.74 3.16 0.78
N ARG A 163 7.88 2.72 1.71
CA ARG A 163 8.23 2.64 3.13
C ARG A 163 8.70 1.22 3.51
N GLY A 164 10.02 1.05 3.55
CA GLY A 164 10.65 -0.17 4.05
C GLY A 164 10.49 -0.43 5.55
N GLU A 165 11.07 -1.55 5.99
CA GLU A 165 11.27 -1.85 7.41
C GLU A 165 12.46 -1.08 7.97
N LEU A 166 13.59 -1.09 7.25
CA LEU A 166 14.73 -0.23 7.56
C LEU A 166 14.68 0.98 6.64
N VAL A 167 14.74 2.17 7.25
CA VAL A 167 14.81 3.44 6.52
C VAL A 167 16.16 4.09 6.81
N PHE A 168 16.85 4.47 5.74
CA PHE A 168 18.11 5.20 5.77
C PHE A 168 17.84 6.64 5.33
N PRO A 169 18.45 7.64 5.97
CA PRO A 169 18.11 9.05 5.75
C PRO A 169 18.65 9.64 4.45
N PHE A 170 19.54 8.95 3.76
CA PHE A 170 20.13 9.35 2.49
C PHE A 170 20.76 8.14 1.81
N ARG A 171 21.24 8.31 0.58
CA ARG A 171 22.14 7.37 -0.10
C ARG A 171 23.38 8.07 -0.66
N PHE A 172 24.47 7.34 -0.80
CA PHE A 172 25.63 7.80 -1.54
C PHE A 172 25.41 7.59 -3.05
N THR A 173 25.78 8.58 -3.84
CA THR A 173 25.98 8.44 -5.29
C THR A 173 27.46 8.20 -5.57
N GLU A 174 27.84 8.03 -6.85
CA GLU A 174 29.24 7.88 -7.24
C GLU A 174 30.13 9.03 -6.73
N THR A 175 29.58 10.25 -6.69
CA THR A 175 30.36 11.47 -6.42
C THR A 175 29.80 12.35 -5.29
N GLY A 176 28.64 12.01 -4.72
CA GLY A 176 27.98 12.84 -3.71
C GLY A 176 26.97 12.10 -2.85
N VAL A 177 26.05 12.87 -2.24
CA VAL A 177 24.99 12.38 -1.37
C VAL A 177 23.66 12.80 -1.96
N ASN A 178 22.74 11.85 -2.10
CA ASN A 178 21.33 12.12 -2.38
C ASN A 178 20.55 11.96 -1.07
N TRP A 179 19.89 13.04 -0.64
CA TRP A 179 19.22 13.13 0.67
C TRP A 179 17.84 12.48 0.74
N ASN A 180 17.42 11.81 -0.33
CA ASN A 180 16.22 10.99 -0.24
C ASN A 180 16.49 9.70 0.52
N THR A 181 15.44 9.24 1.21
CA THR A 181 15.51 8.01 1.98
C THR A 181 15.73 6.80 1.08
N SER A 182 16.46 5.81 1.59
CA SER A 182 16.53 4.49 0.98
C SER A 182 16.07 3.41 1.96
N HIS A 183 15.70 2.24 1.45
CA HIS A 183 14.82 1.32 2.14
C HIS A 183 15.23 -0.14 1.98
N VAL A 184 15.11 -0.92 3.07
CA VAL A 184 15.16 -2.39 3.04
C VAL A 184 13.82 -2.90 3.55
N PHE A 185 13.26 -3.91 2.87
CA PHE A 185 11.91 -4.40 3.09
C PHE A 185 11.92 -5.76 3.79
N GLU A 186 10.98 -5.96 4.71
CA GLU A 186 10.71 -7.26 5.32
C GLU A 186 9.66 -8.03 4.49
N ARG A 187 9.90 -9.32 4.24
CA ARG A 187 8.93 -10.26 3.65
C ARG A 187 8.94 -11.57 4.43
N THR A 188 7.77 -12.15 4.66
CA THR A 188 7.61 -13.40 5.40
C THR A 188 6.87 -14.41 4.54
N ALA A 189 7.50 -15.56 4.36
CA ALA A 189 6.93 -16.70 3.65
C ALA A 189 6.43 -17.75 4.66
N PRO A 190 5.19 -18.24 4.51
CA PRO A 190 4.70 -19.36 5.30
C PRO A 190 5.43 -20.66 4.91
N LEU A 191 5.59 -21.56 5.86
CA LEU A 191 6.13 -22.90 5.64
C LEU A 191 5.13 -23.96 6.11
N ASP A 192 5.19 -25.16 5.51
CA ASP A 192 4.44 -26.30 6.01
C ASP A 192 5.04 -26.78 7.35
N PRO A 193 4.33 -26.61 8.49
CA PRO A 193 4.86 -26.98 9.80
C PRO A 193 4.98 -28.50 9.99
N ASP A 194 4.34 -29.33 9.16
CA ASP A 194 4.44 -30.78 9.22
C ASP A 194 5.71 -31.31 8.53
N ARG A 195 6.42 -30.47 7.76
CA ARG A 195 7.62 -30.84 7.03
C ARG A 195 8.88 -30.22 7.62
N LYS A 196 9.93 -31.04 7.72
CA LYS A 196 11.23 -30.57 8.18
C LYS A 196 11.96 -29.85 7.06
N LEU A 197 12.12 -28.53 7.18
CA LEU A 197 12.93 -27.71 6.26
C LEU A 197 14.39 -28.18 6.27
N SER A 198 14.98 -28.35 5.09
CA SER A 198 16.36 -28.81 4.90
C SER A 198 17.25 -27.77 4.22
N ALA A 199 16.69 -26.96 3.32
CA ALA A 199 17.39 -25.85 2.68
C ALA A 199 16.43 -24.81 2.11
N ILE A 200 16.96 -23.61 1.86
CA ILE A 200 16.30 -22.53 1.13
C ILE A 200 17.14 -22.24 -0.11
N THR A 201 16.53 -22.20 -1.29
CA THR A 201 17.17 -21.70 -2.51
C THR A 201 16.60 -20.32 -2.84
N LEU A 202 17.47 -19.31 -2.83
CA LEU A 202 17.13 -17.96 -3.26
C LEU A 202 16.74 -17.92 -4.74
N PRO A 203 15.90 -16.96 -5.18
CA PRO A 203 15.57 -16.83 -6.58
C PRO A 203 16.80 -16.65 -7.47
N ASP A 204 16.71 -17.12 -8.72
CA ASP A 204 17.66 -16.75 -9.76
C ASP A 204 17.21 -15.44 -10.41
N ALA A 205 17.55 -14.33 -9.75
CA ALA A 205 17.12 -12.98 -10.12
C ALA A 205 18.35 -12.06 -10.32
N ALA A 206 19.48 -12.63 -10.75
CA ALA A 206 20.70 -11.88 -11.00
C ALA A 206 20.72 -11.22 -12.38
N ASP A 207 20.03 -11.83 -13.35
CA ASP A 207 19.97 -11.41 -14.77
C ASP A 207 18.53 -11.22 -15.26
N ALA A 208 17.52 -11.26 -14.37
CA ALA A 208 16.11 -11.20 -14.72
C ALA A 208 15.66 -9.77 -15.10
N GLY A 209 16.18 -9.29 -16.22
CA GLY A 209 15.46 -8.49 -17.20
C GLY A 209 14.81 -7.17 -16.79
N ASP A 210 15.11 -6.58 -15.61
CA ASP A 210 15.07 -5.13 -15.31
C ASP A 210 15.39 -4.77 -13.84
N ALA A 211 15.51 -5.71 -12.88
CA ALA A 211 15.98 -5.44 -11.50
C ALA A 211 16.60 -6.67 -10.81
N ARG A 212 17.62 -6.48 -9.96
CA ARG A 212 18.23 -7.56 -9.16
C ARG A 212 17.64 -7.62 -7.76
N LEU A 213 17.45 -8.83 -7.24
CA LEU A 213 16.95 -9.05 -5.89
C LEU A 213 18.10 -9.25 -4.89
N HIS A 214 18.20 -8.36 -3.92
CA HIS A 214 19.21 -8.44 -2.87
C HIS A 214 18.62 -8.97 -1.55
N ALA A 215 19.32 -9.88 -0.88
CA ALA A 215 19.01 -10.34 0.47
C ALA A 215 20.11 -9.90 1.45
N PHE A 216 19.70 -9.26 2.55
CA PHE A 216 20.57 -8.78 3.63
C PHE A 216 20.61 -9.74 4.81
N ALA A 217 19.47 -10.35 5.13
CA ALA A 217 19.37 -11.32 6.22
C ALA A 217 18.17 -12.25 5.99
N ILE A 218 18.25 -13.45 6.57
CA ILE A 218 17.15 -14.42 6.62
C ILE A 218 17.01 -14.89 8.06
N SER A 219 15.77 -14.96 8.55
CA SER A 219 15.45 -15.49 9.87
C SER A 219 14.31 -16.48 9.76
N LEU A 220 14.40 -17.58 10.48
CA LEU A 220 13.32 -18.56 10.61
C LEU A 220 12.54 -18.29 11.89
N TRP A 221 11.25 -18.60 11.88
CA TRP A 221 10.47 -18.69 13.12
C TRP A 221 10.29 -20.16 13.50
N GLY A 222 10.86 -20.57 14.62
CA GLY A 222 10.72 -21.90 15.20
C GLY A 222 9.56 -21.97 16.19
N ALA A 223 8.88 -23.10 16.21
CA ALA A 223 7.87 -23.42 17.21
C ALA A 223 8.50 -23.69 18.59
N ASP A 224 8.01 -23.03 19.64
CA ASP A 224 8.35 -23.37 21.02
C ASP A 224 7.72 -24.72 21.43
N GLU A 225 8.50 -25.61 22.06
CA GLU A 225 8.00 -26.90 22.53
C GLU A 225 6.98 -26.70 23.67
N GLY A 226 5.71 -27.10 23.45
CA GLY A 226 4.71 -27.24 24.50
C GLY A 226 3.50 -26.29 24.44
N HIS A 227 3.46 -25.35 23.49
CA HIS A 227 2.31 -24.49 23.24
C HIS A 227 1.71 -24.78 21.86
N GLU A 228 0.39 -24.98 21.76
CA GLU A 228 -0.28 -25.15 20.46
C GLU A 228 -0.48 -23.81 19.73
N VAL A 229 -0.58 -22.72 20.50
CA VAL A 229 -0.76 -21.36 20.01
C VAL A 229 0.33 -20.49 20.63
N GLU A 230 1.09 -19.81 19.78
CA GLU A 230 2.21 -18.98 20.19
C GLU A 230 1.91 -17.50 19.94
N VAL A 231 2.19 -16.65 20.94
CA VAL A 231 2.14 -15.19 20.77
C VAL A 231 3.51 -14.72 20.28
N GLN A 232 3.57 -14.28 19.02
CA GLN A 232 4.81 -13.84 18.35
C GLN A 232 5.19 -12.41 18.73
N ALA A 233 4.24 -11.48 18.66
CA ALA A 233 4.51 -10.05 18.83
C ALA A 233 3.35 -9.31 19.48
N VAL A 234 3.67 -8.22 20.19
CA VAL A 234 2.73 -7.24 20.75
C VAL A 234 3.12 -5.87 20.23
N ARG A 235 2.21 -5.22 19.51
CA ARG A 235 2.47 -3.96 18.80
C ARG A 235 1.42 -2.91 19.15
N PRO A 236 1.75 -1.94 20.01
CA PRO A 236 0.91 -0.77 20.24
C PRO A 236 0.82 0.07 18.96
N THR A 237 -0.40 0.36 18.51
CA THR A 237 -0.62 1.21 17.33
C THR A 237 -0.94 2.64 17.74
N GLN A 238 -1.07 3.58 16.80
CA GLN A 238 -1.71 4.88 17.09
C GLN A 238 -3.17 4.94 16.63
N LYS A 239 -3.75 3.78 16.29
CA LYS A 239 -5.18 3.59 15.99
C LYS A 239 -5.99 3.42 17.27
N TRP A 240 -7.30 3.61 17.17
CA TRP A 240 -8.22 3.42 18.28
C TRP A 240 -9.56 2.84 17.82
N PHE A 241 -10.25 2.14 18.71
CA PHE A 241 -11.62 1.68 18.45
C PHE A 241 -12.63 2.79 18.74
N ASP A 242 -12.49 3.39 19.91
CA ASP A 242 -13.30 4.49 20.44
C ASP A 242 -12.34 5.55 21.03
N ALA A 243 -12.80 6.79 21.22
CA ALA A 243 -11.95 7.88 21.69
C ALA A 243 -11.19 7.51 22.99
N GLY A 244 -9.85 7.45 22.89
CA GLY A 244 -8.96 7.09 24.01
C GLY A 244 -8.77 5.59 24.24
N GLU A 245 -9.44 4.72 23.49
CA GLU A 245 -9.27 3.26 23.50
C GLU A 245 -8.27 2.84 22.39
N GLN A 246 -6.97 2.86 22.71
CA GLN A 246 -5.90 2.48 21.79
C GLN A 246 -6.06 1.03 21.33
N VAL A 247 -5.81 0.78 20.05
CA VAL A 247 -5.67 -0.57 19.50
C VAL A 247 -4.24 -1.07 19.70
N VAL A 248 -4.10 -2.22 20.36
CA VAL A 248 -2.85 -3.00 20.41
C VAL A 248 -3.05 -4.26 19.59
N GLU A 249 -2.14 -4.49 18.65
CA GLU A 249 -2.14 -5.66 17.78
C GLU A 249 -1.26 -6.76 18.37
N VAL A 250 -1.79 -7.99 18.40
CA VAL A 250 -1.09 -9.18 18.88
C VAL A 250 -1.04 -10.21 17.77
N THR A 251 0.17 -10.56 17.33
CA THR A 251 0.38 -11.59 16.30
C THR A 251 0.41 -12.97 16.96
N VAL A 252 -0.45 -13.86 16.49
CA VAL A 252 -0.65 -15.20 17.04
C VAL A 252 -0.45 -16.25 15.96
N ASN A 253 0.38 -17.24 16.24
CA ASN A 253 0.71 -18.36 15.35
C ASN A 253 0.10 -19.65 15.90
N ASN A 254 -0.34 -20.56 15.02
CA ASN A 254 -0.61 -21.95 15.42
C ASN A 254 0.58 -22.81 14.99
N VAL A 255 1.38 -23.17 15.98
CA VAL A 255 2.55 -24.04 15.86
C VAL A 255 2.26 -25.48 16.30
N GLY A 256 1.01 -25.76 16.70
CA GLY A 256 0.50 -27.08 17.05
C GLY A 256 0.12 -27.91 15.83
N ARG A 257 -0.54 -29.05 16.09
CA ARG A 257 -0.95 -30.03 15.06
C ARG A 257 -2.45 -30.04 14.75
N GLU A 258 -3.23 -29.37 15.59
CA GLU A 258 -4.68 -29.31 15.48
C GLU A 258 -5.11 -27.86 15.28
N CYS A 259 -6.27 -27.66 14.66
CA CYS A 259 -6.84 -26.33 14.56
C CYS A 259 -7.43 -25.90 15.90
N LEU A 260 -7.14 -24.67 16.31
CA LEU A 260 -8.00 -23.97 17.26
C LEU A 260 -9.39 -23.80 16.63
N ALA A 261 -10.43 -24.24 17.32
CA ALA A 261 -11.81 -24.22 16.88
C ALA A 261 -12.76 -24.12 18.09
N GLY A 262 -14.07 -24.16 17.87
CA GLY A 262 -15.06 -24.15 18.95
C GLY A 262 -15.25 -22.75 19.53
N SER A 263 -15.06 -22.61 20.84
CA SER A 263 -15.20 -21.32 21.51
C SER A 263 -14.01 -20.38 21.25
N GLY A 264 -12.90 -20.96 20.77
CA GLY A 264 -11.70 -20.22 20.40
C GLY A 264 -10.87 -19.80 21.61
N VAL A 265 -10.13 -18.70 21.44
CA VAL A 265 -9.39 -18.07 22.53
C VAL A 265 -9.70 -16.58 22.61
N THR A 266 -9.67 -16.07 23.84
CA THR A 266 -9.61 -14.64 24.11
C THR A 266 -8.19 -14.24 24.45
N VAL A 267 -7.78 -13.05 24.02
CA VAL A 267 -6.46 -12.48 24.28
C VAL A 267 -6.60 -11.20 25.09
N GLU A 268 -5.94 -11.16 26.24
CA GLU A 268 -5.93 -10.03 27.18
C GLU A 268 -4.50 -9.51 27.38
N LEU A 269 -4.35 -8.19 27.60
CA LEU A 269 -3.09 -7.58 28.00
C LEU A 269 -3.13 -7.18 29.48
N ILE A 270 -2.10 -7.56 30.23
CA ILE A 270 -1.93 -7.21 31.65
C ILE A 270 -0.60 -6.49 31.81
N GLY A 271 -0.61 -5.28 32.36
CA GLY A 271 0.58 -4.50 32.61
C GLY A 271 0.31 -3.30 33.50
N ASN A 272 1.35 -2.53 33.81
CA ASN A 272 1.22 -1.32 34.62
C ASN A 272 0.89 -0.11 33.75
N GLY A 273 -0.02 0.77 34.21
CA GLY A 273 -0.31 2.05 33.57
C GLY A 273 -1.44 2.04 32.52
N PHE A 274 -2.03 0.87 32.25
CA PHE A 274 -3.17 0.74 31.35
C PHE A 274 -4.13 -0.38 31.81
N GLU A 275 -5.34 -0.38 31.25
CA GLU A 275 -6.36 -1.41 31.45
C GLU A 275 -6.84 -1.93 30.09
N THR A 276 -6.99 -3.26 29.96
CA THR A 276 -7.64 -3.85 28.79
C THR A 276 -9.15 -3.63 28.88
N THR A 277 -9.72 -2.93 27.90
CA THR A 277 -11.16 -2.64 27.81
C THR A 277 -11.90 -3.52 26.82
N ARG A 278 -11.18 -4.03 25.81
CA ARG A 278 -11.72 -4.93 24.78
C ARG A 278 -10.78 -6.10 24.55
N LEU A 279 -11.25 -7.30 24.92
CA LEU A 279 -10.52 -8.53 24.67
C LEU A 279 -10.41 -8.81 23.17
N GLY A 280 -9.22 -9.24 22.76
CA GLY A 280 -9.02 -9.85 21.47
C GLY A 280 -9.74 -11.20 21.40
N LYS A 281 -10.25 -11.57 20.24
CA LYS A 281 -10.91 -12.86 20.00
C LYS A 281 -10.30 -13.55 18.81
N LEU A 282 -10.15 -14.86 18.91
CA LEU A 282 -9.61 -15.69 17.85
C LEU A 282 -10.37 -17.02 17.84
N LYS A 283 -11.31 -17.18 16.90
CA LYS A 283 -12.17 -18.36 16.82
C LYS A 283 -11.51 -19.53 16.09
N ARG A 284 -10.73 -19.22 15.04
CA ARG A 284 -10.10 -20.20 14.16
C ARG A 284 -8.66 -19.83 13.86
N LEU A 285 -7.76 -20.76 14.15
CA LEU A 285 -6.37 -20.72 13.70
C LEU A 285 -5.88 -22.16 13.49
N CYS A 286 -5.53 -22.53 12.25
CA CYS A 286 -5.08 -23.89 11.91
C CYS A 286 -3.55 -24.00 11.86
N PRO A 287 -2.98 -25.21 11.94
CA PRO A 287 -1.52 -25.40 11.89
C PRO A 287 -0.87 -24.67 10.72
N GLY A 288 0.18 -23.89 11.00
CA GLY A 288 0.92 -23.12 9.99
C GLY A 288 0.28 -21.76 9.63
N ASP A 289 -0.85 -21.42 10.25
CA ASP A 289 -1.53 -20.15 10.05
C ASP A 289 -1.14 -19.10 11.10
N GLN A 290 -1.27 -17.83 10.73
CA GLN A 290 -0.98 -16.66 11.56
C GLN A 290 -2.12 -15.66 11.46
N LYS A 291 -2.48 -15.04 12.58
CA LYS A 291 -3.45 -13.94 12.63
C LYS A 291 -3.00 -12.83 13.55
N VAL A 292 -3.41 -11.61 13.21
CA VAL A 292 -3.30 -10.45 14.08
C VAL A 292 -4.62 -10.27 14.81
N VAL A 293 -4.58 -10.31 16.13
CA VAL A 293 -5.72 -10.05 17.02
C VAL A 293 -5.62 -8.63 17.56
N LYS A 294 -6.72 -7.87 17.49
CA LYS A 294 -6.77 -6.48 17.96
C LYS A 294 -7.39 -6.41 19.36
N ILE A 295 -6.74 -5.68 20.26
CA ILE A 295 -7.11 -5.52 21.68
C ILE A 295 -7.28 -4.04 21.97
N GLY A 296 -8.34 -3.67 22.70
CA GLY A 296 -8.57 -2.29 23.13
C GLY A 296 -7.98 -2.07 24.52
N VAL A 297 -7.19 -1.00 24.67
CA VAL A 297 -6.59 -0.60 25.95
C VAL A 297 -6.83 0.89 26.22
N THR A 298 -7.02 1.24 27.49
CA THR A 298 -7.08 2.63 27.95
C THR A 298 -5.99 2.90 28.99
N GLY A 299 -5.47 4.12 29.00
CA GLY A 299 -4.37 4.52 29.86
C GLY A 299 -3.09 4.82 29.08
N VAL A 300 -2.07 5.29 29.79
CA VAL A 300 -0.76 5.64 29.24
C VAL A 300 0.29 5.13 30.22
N SER A 301 1.24 4.36 29.73
CA SER A 301 2.35 3.89 30.56
C SER A 301 3.36 5.02 30.82
N ASP A 302 3.92 5.07 32.02
CA ASP A 302 5.01 6.01 32.36
C ASP A 302 6.33 5.44 31.82
N GLY A 303 6.55 5.60 30.51
CA GLY A 303 7.63 4.96 29.77
C GLY A 303 7.35 3.49 29.40
N PRO A 304 8.37 2.76 28.91
CA PRO A 304 8.25 1.36 28.54
C PRO A 304 7.92 0.45 29.74
N VAL A 305 6.97 -0.47 29.57
CA VAL A 305 6.51 -1.39 30.63
C VAL A 305 6.56 -2.85 30.19
N ASN A 306 6.56 -3.76 31.17
CA ASN A 306 6.34 -5.18 30.92
C ASN A 306 4.86 -5.44 30.70
N VAL A 307 4.55 -6.23 29.67
CA VAL A 307 3.19 -6.65 29.31
C VAL A 307 3.13 -8.17 29.32
N GLU A 308 2.15 -8.71 30.05
CA GLU A 308 1.77 -10.12 29.94
C GLU A 308 0.60 -10.22 28.95
N VAL A 309 0.75 -11.07 27.94
CA VAL A 309 -0.34 -11.47 27.03
C VAL A 309 -0.92 -12.76 27.56
N VAL A 310 -2.20 -12.74 27.91
CA VAL A 310 -2.93 -13.91 28.39
C VAL A 310 -3.83 -14.41 27.27
N ALA A 311 -3.51 -15.56 26.71
CA ALA A 311 -4.41 -16.30 25.82
C ALA A 311 -5.15 -17.36 26.65
N ASP A 312 -6.47 -17.31 26.68
CA ASP A 312 -7.31 -18.22 27.48
C ASP A 312 -8.51 -18.72 26.67
N GLY A 313 -8.97 -19.93 26.96
CA GLY A 313 -10.03 -20.61 26.21
C GLY A 313 -9.74 -22.10 26.00
N ASP A 314 -9.99 -22.59 24.79
CA ASP A 314 -9.92 -24.02 24.47
C ASP A 314 -8.50 -24.61 24.58
N ILE A 315 -7.46 -23.77 24.54
CA ILE A 315 -6.04 -24.17 24.74
C ILE A 315 -5.58 -24.11 26.21
N GLY A 316 -6.49 -23.79 27.13
CA GLY A 316 -6.17 -23.43 28.51
C GLY A 316 -5.48 -22.07 28.62
N ARG A 317 -5.23 -21.62 29.85
CA ARG A 317 -4.61 -20.32 30.11
C ARG A 317 -3.11 -20.34 29.86
N GLN A 318 -2.65 -19.61 28.84
CA GLN A 318 -1.24 -19.42 28.48
C GLN A 318 -0.84 -17.96 28.69
N VAL A 319 0.40 -17.74 29.15
CA VAL A 319 0.91 -16.38 29.43
C VAL A 319 2.27 -16.19 28.78
N THR A 320 2.35 -15.22 27.88
CA THR A 320 3.59 -14.79 27.23
C THR A 320 3.96 -13.40 27.74
N ARG A 321 5.25 -13.17 28.03
CA ARG A 321 5.72 -11.89 28.58
C ARG A 321 6.56 -11.15 27.56
N PHE A 322 6.30 -9.86 27.43
CA PHE A 322 7.04 -8.91 26.61
C PHE A 322 7.53 -7.78 27.52
N SER A 323 8.75 -7.30 27.29
CA SER A 323 9.31 -6.14 28.00
C SER A 323 9.32 -4.92 27.10
N ASP A 324 9.50 -3.75 27.71
CA ASP A 324 9.79 -2.50 27.01
C ASP A 324 8.72 -2.08 25.98
N ILE A 325 7.44 -2.26 26.33
CA ILE A 325 6.29 -1.87 25.50
C ILE A 325 5.78 -0.51 25.95
N GLU A 326 5.63 0.44 25.02
CA GLU A 326 5.02 1.76 25.29
C GLU A 326 3.53 1.75 24.95
N ILE A 327 2.67 1.92 25.95
CA ILE A 327 1.21 1.98 25.79
C ILE A 327 0.74 3.42 25.92
N GLY A 328 -0.15 3.83 25.03
CA GLY A 328 -0.74 5.16 24.97
C GLY A 328 -0.75 5.77 23.57
N LEU A 329 -1.76 6.58 23.32
CA LEU A 329 -1.78 7.50 22.18
C LEU A 329 -0.91 8.71 22.51
N THR A 330 -0.07 9.13 21.57
CA THR A 330 0.87 10.25 21.76
C THR A 330 0.59 11.34 20.75
N ASP A 331 0.70 12.60 21.18
CA ASP A 331 0.57 13.79 20.32
C ASP A 331 1.46 13.69 19.08
N TRP A 332 0.96 14.20 17.95
CA TRP A 332 1.70 14.23 16.71
C TRP A 332 2.64 15.44 16.68
N THR A 333 3.86 15.22 16.19
CA THR A 333 4.85 16.27 15.98
C THR A 333 5.48 16.10 14.60
N PRO A 334 6.09 17.14 14.01
CA PRO A 334 6.78 17.00 12.73
C PRO A 334 8.05 16.13 12.77
N ASP A 335 8.38 15.50 13.90
CA ASP A 335 9.48 14.54 14.01
C ASP A 335 9.17 13.26 13.20
N LEU A 336 10.13 12.83 12.38
CA LEU A 336 9.92 11.73 11.44
C LEU A 336 9.68 10.38 12.13
N ASN A 337 10.27 10.13 13.30
CA ASN A 337 10.03 8.90 14.05
C ASN A 337 8.66 8.91 14.70
N ASN A 338 8.20 10.09 15.14
CA ASN A 338 6.84 10.27 15.61
C ASN A 338 5.83 10.00 14.48
N LEU A 339 5.97 10.66 13.32
CA LEU A 339 5.05 10.49 12.20
C LEU A 339 4.99 9.05 11.66
N ALA A 340 6.11 8.33 11.68
CA ALA A 340 6.19 6.92 11.26
C ALA A 340 5.25 5.98 12.04
N ARG A 341 4.68 6.42 13.18
CA ARG A 341 3.74 5.62 13.97
C ARG A 341 2.29 5.72 13.48
N HIS A 342 2.00 6.63 12.54
CA HIS A 342 0.70 6.70 11.89
C HIS A 342 0.59 5.59 10.84
N GLU A 343 -0.62 5.03 10.72
CA GLU A 343 -0.92 3.88 9.87
C GLU A 343 -2.33 3.99 9.32
N ALA A 344 -2.61 3.24 8.25
CA ALA A 344 -3.93 3.19 7.66
C ALA A 344 -4.97 2.73 8.72
N PRO A 345 -6.10 3.43 8.83
CA PRO A 345 -7.09 3.10 9.85
C PRO A 345 -7.91 1.88 9.46
N ASP A 346 -8.51 1.23 10.46
CA ASP A 346 -9.26 -0.01 10.28
C ASP A 346 -10.44 0.13 9.29
N TRP A 347 -11.06 1.32 9.21
CA TRP A 347 -12.10 1.57 8.21
C TRP A 347 -11.54 1.51 6.79
N PHE A 348 -10.31 1.98 6.54
CA PHE A 348 -9.67 1.94 5.23
C PHE A 348 -9.29 0.49 4.90
N ASP A 349 -8.71 -0.22 5.87
CA ASP A 349 -8.39 -1.64 5.73
C ASP A 349 -9.60 -2.49 5.37
N GLY A 350 -10.76 -2.22 5.96
CA GLY A 350 -12.01 -2.92 5.73
C GLY A 350 -12.79 -2.46 4.48
N SER A 351 -12.46 -1.30 3.92
CA SER A 351 -13.22 -0.67 2.82
C SER A 351 -13.07 -1.36 1.47
N LYS A 352 -11.88 -1.88 1.15
CA LYS A 352 -11.53 -2.69 -0.04
C LYS A 352 -11.73 -2.08 -1.43
N PHE A 353 -12.78 -1.32 -1.65
CA PHE A 353 -13.16 -0.78 -2.96
C PHE A 353 -13.54 0.69 -2.85
N GLY A 354 -12.92 1.51 -3.70
CA GLY A 354 -13.22 2.92 -3.85
C GLY A 354 -13.27 3.35 -5.31
N ILE A 355 -13.88 4.52 -5.56
CA ILE A 355 -13.93 5.16 -6.87
C ILE A 355 -12.92 6.30 -6.93
N PHE A 356 -12.02 6.26 -7.92
CA PHE A 356 -11.17 7.40 -8.27
C PHE A 356 -11.87 8.23 -9.35
N ILE A 357 -11.61 9.53 -9.38
CA ILE A 357 -12.25 10.44 -10.33
C ILE A 357 -11.21 11.45 -10.81
N HIS A 358 -10.78 11.31 -12.06
CA HIS A 358 -9.98 12.32 -12.75
C HIS A 358 -10.87 13.24 -13.57
N TRP A 359 -11.24 14.36 -12.96
CA TRP A 359 -12.10 15.36 -13.59
C TRP A 359 -11.58 16.79 -13.38
N GLY A 360 -11.41 17.50 -14.49
CA GLY A 360 -10.92 18.88 -14.54
C GLY A 360 -11.01 19.45 -15.95
N VAL A 361 -10.36 20.57 -16.20
CA VAL A 361 -10.40 21.26 -17.51
C VAL A 361 -9.82 20.42 -18.65
N TYR A 362 -8.94 19.45 -18.37
CA TYR A 362 -8.46 18.47 -19.35
C TYR A 362 -9.57 17.57 -19.92
N ALA A 363 -10.72 17.43 -19.23
CA ALA A 363 -11.88 16.72 -19.77
C ALA A 363 -12.52 17.46 -20.97
N VAL A 364 -12.22 18.75 -21.19
CA VAL A 364 -12.63 19.52 -22.38
C VAL A 364 -11.88 19.04 -23.60
N THR A 365 -10.56 18.87 -23.46
CA THR A 365 -9.74 18.34 -24.56
C THR A 365 -10.04 16.87 -24.79
N GLY A 366 -10.19 16.11 -23.70
CA GLY A 366 -10.72 14.75 -23.72
C GLY A 366 -10.01 13.85 -24.72
N TRP A 367 -8.70 14.00 -24.88
CA TRP A 367 -7.93 13.33 -25.92
C TRP A 367 -6.69 12.71 -25.31
N GLY A 368 -6.63 11.40 -25.37
CA GLY A 368 -5.44 10.58 -25.17
C GLY A 368 -5.35 9.57 -26.30
N ASN A 369 -4.39 8.66 -26.25
CA ASN A 369 -4.25 7.62 -27.26
C ASN A 369 -5.04 6.35 -26.89
N SER A 370 -5.12 5.40 -27.85
CA SER A 370 -5.58 4.03 -27.64
C SER A 370 -4.51 2.99 -28.03
N THR A 371 -3.22 3.36 -27.88
CA THR A 371 -2.10 2.43 -28.11
C THR A 371 -1.54 1.90 -26.78
N PRO A 372 -0.72 0.83 -26.79
CA PRO A 372 -0.17 0.21 -25.57
C PRO A 372 0.84 1.07 -24.79
N HIS A 373 1.04 2.33 -25.18
CA HIS A 373 1.96 3.24 -24.50
C HIS A 373 1.16 4.20 -23.60
N GLU A 374 1.68 4.43 -22.39
CA GLU A 374 1.11 5.37 -21.43
C GLU A 374 1.00 6.77 -22.05
N SER A 375 -0.22 7.27 -22.22
CA SER A 375 -0.52 8.55 -22.87
C SER A 375 -1.87 9.06 -22.40
N TYR A 376 -1.89 9.45 -21.13
CA TYR A 376 -3.12 9.80 -20.45
C TYR A 376 -3.71 11.13 -20.93
N ALA A 377 -5.04 11.19 -21.01
CA ALA A 377 -5.75 12.36 -21.51
C ALA A 377 -5.62 13.57 -20.59
N GLU A 378 -5.50 13.36 -19.27
CA GLU A 378 -5.25 14.43 -18.30
C GLU A 378 -3.85 15.05 -18.41
N TRP A 379 -2.95 14.42 -19.17
CA TRP A 379 -1.62 14.94 -19.52
C TRP A 379 -1.58 15.74 -20.83
N PHE A 380 -2.74 16.04 -21.43
CA PHE A 380 -2.84 16.72 -22.72
C PHE A 380 -2.01 18.01 -22.81
N TRP A 381 -2.04 18.87 -21.78
CA TRP A 381 -1.28 20.14 -21.80
C TRP A 381 0.23 19.90 -21.88
N TRP A 382 0.73 18.90 -21.15
CA TRP A 382 2.14 18.55 -21.15
C TRP A 382 2.59 18.03 -22.52
N TYR A 383 1.95 16.96 -23.00
CA TYR A 383 2.34 16.28 -24.22
C TYR A 383 2.15 17.13 -25.47
N SER A 384 1.07 17.92 -25.53
CA SER A 384 0.83 18.81 -26.68
C SER A 384 1.81 20.00 -26.75
N THR A 385 2.54 20.31 -25.68
CA THR A 385 3.44 21.48 -25.60
C THR A 385 4.92 21.15 -25.85
N HIS A 386 5.38 19.94 -25.51
CA HIS A 386 6.82 19.61 -25.46
C HIS A 386 7.35 18.75 -26.63
N HIS A 387 6.51 18.26 -27.56
CA HIS A 387 6.91 17.12 -28.39
C HIS A 387 6.68 17.27 -29.91
N PRO A 388 7.73 17.32 -30.75
CA PRO A 388 7.59 17.23 -32.21
C PRO A 388 8.26 16.01 -32.89
N GLN A 389 8.67 14.95 -32.18
CA GLN A 389 9.25 13.75 -32.83
C GLN A 389 8.54 12.46 -32.43
N ALA A 390 7.77 11.89 -33.36
CA ALA A 390 7.00 10.64 -33.20
C ALA A 390 6.08 10.69 -31.97
N ASP A 391 5.06 11.54 -32.01
CA ASP A 391 3.94 11.51 -31.07
C ASP A 391 3.06 10.29 -31.41
N PRO A 392 3.16 9.16 -30.67
CA PRO A 392 2.34 8.00 -30.95
C PRO A 392 0.85 8.29 -30.72
N SER A 393 0.55 9.40 -30.02
CA SER A 393 -0.71 9.73 -29.36
C SER A 393 -1.43 10.92 -29.96
N ASP A 394 -0.89 11.49 -31.03
CA ASP A 394 -1.49 12.57 -31.82
C ASP A 394 -1.84 13.84 -31.01
N PHE A 395 -1.31 14.05 -29.81
CA PHE A 395 -1.56 15.25 -28.99
C PHE A 395 -1.21 16.55 -29.73
N TYR A 396 -0.04 16.59 -30.37
CA TYR A 396 0.44 17.78 -31.08
C TYR A 396 -0.42 18.07 -32.32
N ASP A 397 -0.71 17.06 -33.13
CA ASP A 397 -1.47 17.24 -34.38
C ASP A 397 -2.98 17.40 -34.11
N TYR A 398 -3.52 16.73 -33.08
CA TYR A 398 -4.88 16.94 -32.58
C TYR A 398 -5.06 18.37 -32.10
N ARG A 399 -4.16 18.89 -31.25
CA ARG A 399 -4.22 20.27 -30.76
C ARG A 399 -4.27 21.27 -31.93
N LEU A 400 -3.39 21.10 -32.93
CA LEU A 400 -3.34 21.97 -34.10
C LEU A 400 -4.62 21.91 -34.93
N ARG A 401 -5.12 20.71 -35.20
CA ARG A 401 -6.28 20.48 -36.06
C ARG A 401 -7.60 20.88 -35.41
N THR A 402 -7.73 20.72 -34.09
CA THR A 402 -8.96 20.97 -33.33
C THR A 402 -9.07 22.43 -32.90
N TYR A 403 -7.99 23.01 -32.36
CA TYR A 403 -8.02 24.34 -31.74
C TYR A 403 -7.29 25.42 -32.54
N GLY A 404 -6.38 25.01 -33.44
CA GLY A 404 -5.57 25.93 -34.24
C GLY A 404 -4.27 26.37 -33.56
N PRO A 405 -3.37 27.03 -34.30
CA PRO A 405 -2.01 27.31 -33.84
C PRO A 405 -1.94 28.36 -32.72
N GLU A 406 -2.92 29.26 -32.61
CA GLU A 406 -2.91 30.37 -31.65
C GLU A 406 -3.53 30.01 -30.29
N TRP A 407 -4.15 28.84 -30.17
CA TRP A 407 -4.85 28.43 -28.95
C TRP A 407 -3.88 28.16 -27.80
N ALA A 408 -4.23 28.64 -26.60
CA ALA A 408 -3.56 28.30 -25.35
C ALA A 408 -4.43 27.33 -24.53
N TYR A 409 -3.81 26.47 -23.71
CA TYR A 409 -4.57 25.46 -22.95
C TYR A 409 -5.66 26.07 -22.05
N ASP A 410 -5.41 27.24 -21.47
CA ASP A 410 -6.36 27.96 -20.62
C ASP A 410 -7.61 28.45 -21.36
N ASP A 411 -7.61 28.47 -22.70
CA ASP A 411 -8.79 28.78 -23.50
C ASP A 411 -9.88 27.68 -23.35
N THR A 412 -9.56 26.52 -22.77
CA THR A 412 -10.54 25.46 -22.39
C THR A 412 -11.47 25.88 -21.26
N PHE A 413 -11.08 26.84 -20.43
CA PHE A 413 -11.78 27.11 -19.16
C PHE A 413 -13.27 27.42 -19.32
N PRO A 414 -13.73 28.20 -20.32
CA PRO A 414 -15.15 28.45 -20.53
C PRO A 414 -15.95 27.20 -20.93
N ASP A 415 -15.31 26.19 -21.53
CA ASP A 415 -15.95 24.97 -22.03
C ASP A 415 -16.03 23.85 -20.96
N PHE A 416 -15.28 23.98 -19.86
CA PHE A 416 -15.49 23.21 -18.65
C PHE A 416 -16.75 23.74 -17.94
N THR A 417 -17.93 23.26 -18.34
CA THR A 417 -19.20 23.85 -17.90
C THR A 417 -19.82 23.19 -16.68
N ALA A 418 -19.53 21.90 -16.42
CA ALA A 418 -20.24 21.09 -15.41
C ALA A 418 -21.78 21.22 -15.50
N SER A 419 -22.32 21.45 -16.71
CA SER A 419 -23.72 21.83 -16.90
C SER A 419 -24.73 20.71 -16.65
N GLN A 420 -24.26 19.45 -16.68
CA GLN A 420 -25.00 18.23 -16.37
C GLN A 420 -24.45 17.54 -15.10
N PHE A 421 -23.52 18.17 -14.38
CA PHE A 421 -23.01 17.62 -13.12
C PHE A 421 -24.09 17.63 -12.04
N ASP A 422 -24.55 16.43 -11.67
CA ASP A 422 -25.38 16.18 -10.50
C ASP A 422 -24.57 15.37 -9.45
N PRO A 423 -24.16 16.01 -8.34
CA PRO A 423 -23.38 15.34 -7.31
C PRO A 423 -24.15 14.21 -6.62
N LYS A 424 -25.48 14.25 -6.61
CA LYS A 424 -26.30 13.16 -6.06
C LYS A 424 -26.25 11.93 -6.96
N GLU A 425 -26.38 12.11 -8.28
CA GLU A 425 -26.29 10.99 -9.23
C GLU A 425 -24.93 10.29 -9.17
N TRP A 426 -23.85 11.06 -8.99
CA TRP A 426 -22.50 10.51 -8.82
C TRP A 426 -22.38 9.67 -7.55
N VAL A 427 -22.75 10.20 -6.38
CA VAL A 427 -22.62 9.42 -5.12
C VAL A 427 -23.56 8.22 -5.08
N ASP A 428 -24.73 8.32 -5.71
CA ASP A 428 -25.63 7.17 -5.88
C ASP A 428 -24.99 6.11 -6.78
N LEU A 429 -24.33 6.49 -7.87
CA LEU A 429 -23.57 5.55 -8.70
C LEU A 429 -22.45 4.87 -7.90
N PHE A 430 -21.70 5.60 -7.08
CA PHE A 430 -20.61 5.02 -6.30
C PHE A 430 -21.14 4.01 -5.26
N ALA A 431 -22.24 4.34 -4.59
CA ALA A 431 -22.94 3.42 -3.70
C ALA A 431 -23.54 2.22 -4.47
N ASP A 432 -24.09 2.46 -5.65
CA ASP A 432 -24.60 1.43 -6.56
C ASP A 432 -23.50 0.53 -7.12
N ALA A 433 -22.24 0.97 -7.14
CA ALA A 433 -21.08 0.14 -7.44
C ALA A 433 -20.62 -0.70 -6.24
N GLY A 434 -21.07 -0.36 -5.03
CA GLY A 434 -20.64 -0.99 -3.78
C GLY A 434 -19.37 -0.36 -3.17
N ALA A 435 -18.89 0.78 -3.69
CA ALA A 435 -17.73 1.47 -3.15
C ALA A 435 -17.97 1.93 -1.71
N GLN A 436 -16.90 1.96 -0.91
CA GLN A 436 -16.94 2.43 0.49
C GLN A 436 -16.31 3.82 0.65
N TYR A 437 -15.61 4.28 -0.38
CA TYR A 437 -14.98 5.59 -0.42
C TYR A 437 -14.81 6.05 -1.86
N PHE A 438 -14.50 7.33 -2.04
CA PHE A 438 -14.06 7.86 -3.33
C PHE A 438 -12.96 8.88 -3.14
N VAL A 439 -12.13 9.07 -4.17
CA VAL A 439 -11.07 10.07 -4.23
C VAL A 439 -11.27 10.88 -5.51
N ILE A 440 -11.33 12.20 -5.43
CA ILE A 440 -11.48 13.07 -6.60
C ILE A 440 -10.27 13.99 -6.76
N THR A 441 -9.83 14.23 -7.99
CA THR A 441 -8.82 15.23 -8.33
C THR A 441 -9.27 16.63 -7.92
N SER A 442 -8.92 17.03 -6.69
CA SER A 442 -9.20 18.38 -6.19
C SER A 442 -8.40 19.43 -6.98
N LYS A 443 -7.18 19.05 -7.38
CA LYS A 443 -6.28 19.78 -8.28
C LYS A 443 -5.30 18.79 -8.91
N HIS A 444 -5.24 18.76 -10.24
CA HIS A 444 -4.28 17.95 -11.00
C HIS A 444 -3.04 18.78 -11.36
N HIS A 445 -2.14 18.22 -12.17
CA HIS A 445 -0.84 18.80 -12.55
C HIS A 445 -0.93 20.14 -13.31
N ASP A 446 -2.07 20.41 -13.94
CA ASP A 446 -2.33 21.70 -14.61
C ASP A 446 -2.62 22.85 -13.63
N GLY A 447 -2.75 22.54 -12.33
CA GLY A 447 -3.00 23.47 -11.24
C GLY A 447 -4.41 24.06 -11.21
N PHE A 448 -5.36 23.55 -12.00
CA PHE A 448 -6.75 23.98 -11.92
C PHE A 448 -7.48 23.31 -10.75
N ALA A 449 -7.89 24.11 -9.76
CA ALA A 449 -8.58 23.61 -8.58
C ALA A 449 -10.11 23.54 -8.78
N ILE A 450 -10.76 22.49 -8.29
CA ILE A 450 -12.23 22.35 -8.28
C ILE A 450 -12.87 22.67 -6.91
N PHE A 451 -12.11 23.35 -6.05
CA PHE A 451 -12.47 23.75 -4.68
C PHE A 451 -12.07 25.21 -4.41
N ASP A 452 -12.52 25.77 -3.30
CA ASP A 452 -12.16 27.12 -2.86
C ASP A 452 -10.71 27.16 -2.36
N THR A 453 -9.83 27.76 -3.14
CA THR A 453 -8.40 27.94 -2.85
C THR A 453 -8.10 29.17 -1.97
N ASP A 454 -9.14 29.83 -1.43
CA ASP A 454 -9.05 31.12 -0.73
C ASP A 454 -8.21 32.13 -1.52
N LYS A 455 -7.13 32.68 -0.93
CA LYS A 455 -6.28 33.70 -1.55
C LYS A 455 -5.04 33.14 -2.25
N THR A 456 -4.90 31.82 -2.30
CA THR A 456 -3.69 31.16 -2.83
C THR A 456 -3.66 31.14 -4.35
N SER A 457 -4.81 31.08 -5.01
CA SER A 457 -4.95 31.06 -6.46
C SER A 457 -6.38 31.44 -6.86
N ASN A 458 -6.55 32.06 -8.03
CA ASN A 458 -7.84 32.20 -8.70
C ASN A 458 -8.00 31.18 -9.84
N ARG A 459 -7.04 30.28 -10.08
CA ARG A 459 -7.11 29.23 -11.13
C ARG A 459 -8.02 28.10 -10.65
N SER A 460 -9.33 28.36 -10.59
CA SER A 460 -10.29 27.41 -10.04
C SER A 460 -11.67 27.45 -10.69
N SER A 461 -12.47 26.41 -10.45
CA SER A 461 -13.86 26.28 -10.88
C SER A 461 -14.80 27.33 -10.29
N LEU A 462 -14.39 28.03 -9.21
CA LEU A 462 -15.15 29.16 -8.66
C LEU A 462 -14.96 30.43 -9.49
N HIS A 463 -13.77 30.60 -10.07
CA HIS A 463 -13.38 31.79 -10.83
C HIS A 463 -13.50 31.63 -12.34
N TYR A 464 -13.58 30.42 -12.87
CA TYR A 464 -13.71 30.11 -14.30
C TYR A 464 -14.68 28.94 -14.52
N GLY A 465 -15.03 28.66 -15.78
CA GLY A 465 -15.94 27.57 -16.12
C GLY A 465 -17.27 27.63 -15.36
N PRO A 466 -17.57 26.64 -14.50
CA PRO A 466 -18.89 26.47 -13.88
C PRO A 466 -19.23 27.52 -12.82
N LYS A 467 -18.25 28.27 -12.29
CA LYS A 467 -18.42 29.22 -11.16
C LYS A 467 -19.03 28.57 -9.92
N ARG A 468 -18.62 27.33 -9.66
CA ARG A 468 -19.16 26.44 -8.60
C ARG A 468 -18.02 25.82 -7.81
N ASP A 469 -18.27 25.60 -6.52
CA ASP A 469 -17.43 24.77 -5.66
C ASP A 469 -17.84 23.31 -5.82
N ILE A 470 -17.32 22.68 -6.87
CA ILE A 470 -17.68 21.34 -7.29
C ILE A 470 -17.33 20.31 -6.20
N LEU A 471 -16.17 20.47 -5.55
CA LEU A 471 -15.76 19.57 -4.47
C LEU A 471 -16.72 19.63 -3.28
N ARG A 472 -17.13 20.83 -2.87
CA ARG A 472 -18.10 20.99 -1.77
C ARG A 472 -19.42 20.36 -2.10
N GLU A 473 -19.94 20.62 -3.31
CA GLU A 473 -21.21 20.06 -3.76
C GLU A 473 -21.21 18.52 -3.74
N LEU A 474 -20.12 17.88 -4.18
CA LEU A 474 -19.96 16.43 -4.14
C LEU A 474 -19.88 15.90 -2.70
N PHE A 475 -19.08 16.54 -1.84
CA PHE A 475 -18.88 16.11 -0.46
C PHE A 475 -20.15 16.29 0.39
N ASP A 476 -20.91 17.37 0.15
CA ASP A 476 -22.19 17.62 0.80
C ASP A 476 -23.25 16.60 0.34
N ALA A 477 -23.26 16.25 -0.95
CA ALA A 477 -24.11 15.18 -1.48
C ALA A 477 -23.78 13.82 -0.86
N ALA A 478 -22.49 13.45 -0.79
CA ALA A 478 -22.05 12.23 -0.12
C ALA A 478 -22.50 12.22 1.35
N THR A 479 -22.30 13.32 2.08
CA THR A 479 -22.73 13.46 3.47
C THR A 479 -24.24 13.30 3.64
N THR A 480 -25.02 13.83 2.70
CA THR A 480 -26.49 13.88 2.79
C THR A 480 -27.14 12.57 2.35
N TYR A 481 -26.68 12.00 1.24
CA TYR A 481 -27.36 10.88 0.57
C TYR A 481 -26.67 9.54 0.80
N GLN A 482 -25.34 9.53 0.95
CA GLN A 482 -24.52 8.31 1.07
C GLN A 482 -23.46 8.45 2.18
N PRO A 483 -23.85 8.70 3.45
CA PRO A 483 -22.92 9.06 4.53
C PRO A 483 -21.91 7.96 4.90
N HIS A 484 -22.09 6.75 4.38
CA HIS A 484 -21.15 5.64 4.52
C HIS A 484 -19.91 5.81 3.64
N LEU A 485 -20.01 6.57 2.53
CA LEU A 485 -18.88 6.85 1.66
C LEU A 485 -17.90 7.78 2.35
N ARG A 486 -16.67 7.30 2.53
CA ARG A 486 -15.54 8.14 2.95
C ARG A 486 -15.11 9.02 1.77
N ARG A 487 -14.73 10.26 2.07
CA ARG A 487 -14.46 11.28 1.05
C ARG A 487 -12.98 11.59 1.02
N GLY A 488 -12.30 11.24 -0.06
CA GLY A 488 -10.89 11.50 -0.28
C GLY A 488 -10.65 12.61 -1.29
N THR A 489 -9.49 13.26 -1.18
CA THR A 489 -9.04 14.31 -2.08
C THR A 489 -7.72 13.88 -2.68
N TYR A 490 -7.66 13.85 -4.01
CA TYR A 490 -6.40 13.80 -4.72
C TYR A 490 -5.81 15.20 -4.81
N PHE A 491 -4.50 15.32 -4.60
CA PHE A 491 -3.78 16.58 -4.68
C PHE A 491 -2.43 16.41 -5.36
N SER A 492 -2.26 16.99 -6.54
CA SER A 492 -0.95 17.04 -7.17
C SER A 492 -0.04 18.04 -6.44
N LEU A 493 1.12 17.55 -5.96
CA LEU A 493 2.11 18.38 -5.29
C LEU A 493 2.79 19.36 -6.26
N PRO A 494 3.38 18.92 -7.39
CA PRO A 494 3.94 19.84 -8.38
C PRO A 494 2.91 20.34 -9.39
N GLU A 495 3.14 21.54 -9.94
CA GLU A 495 2.37 22.11 -11.05
C GLU A 495 3.31 22.35 -12.23
N TRP A 496 2.96 21.86 -13.43
CA TRP A 496 3.89 21.88 -14.58
C TRP A 496 4.42 23.28 -14.89
N TYR A 497 3.53 24.27 -14.93
CA TYR A 497 3.84 25.61 -15.47
C TYR A 497 3.52 26.76 -14.51
N ASN A 498 3.33 26.47 -13.22
CA ASN A 498 3.23 27.52 -12.22
C ASN A 498 4.62 28.15 -12.01
N PRO A 499 4.81 29.45 -12.29
CA PRO A 499 6.11 30.09 -12.18
C PRO A 499 6.69 30.09 -10.74
N ASP A 500 5.83 30.03 -9.73
CA ASP A 500 6.26 30.04 -8.33
C ASP A 500 6.78 28.66 -7.87
N PHE A 501 6.43 27.60 -8.60
CA PHE A 501 7.01 26.26 -8.42
C PHE A 501 8.41 26.13 -9.03
N GLY A 502 8.81 27.03 -9.93
CA GLY A 502 10.10 27.00 -10.64
C GLY A 502 11.35 26.75 -9.79
N PRO A 503 11.49 27.32 -8.57
CA PRO A 503 12.61 27.01 -7.67
C PRO A 503 12.71 25.53 -7.23
N TYR A 504 11.61 24.78 -7.32
CA TYR A 504 11.51 23.36 -6.98
C TYR A 504 11.42 22.45 -8.20
N GLY A 505 11.44 23.01 -9.42
CA GLY A 505 11.29 22.27 -10.66
C GLY A 505 12.34 21.16 -10.82
N PHE A 506 11.94 20.05 -11.41
CA PHE A 506 12.75 18.84 -11.50
C PHE A 506 12.44 18.00 -12.75
N ASP A 507 13.36 17.08 -13.04
CA ASP A 507 13.20 16.10 -14.11
C ASP A 507 12.65 14.80 -13.50
N GLN A 508 11.51 14.32 -14.00
CA GLN A 508 10.87 13.11 -13.47
C GLN A 508 11.64 11.85 -13.86
N LEU A 509 12.23 11.86 -15.07
CA LEU A 509 13.00 10.76 -15.64
C LEU A 509 14.38 11.27 -16.06
N PRO A 510 15.42 10.42 -16.06
CA PRO A 510 16.74 10.83 -16.55
C PRO A 510 16.67 11.35 -17.98
N ALA A 511 17.38 12.44 -18.27
CA ALA A 511 17.41 13.04 -19.61
C ALA A 511 17.89 12.08 -20.72
N ALA A 512 18.59 10.99 -20.36
CA ALA A 512 18.98 9.93 -21.30
C ALA A 512 17.82 8.99 -21.67
N SER A 513 16.84 8.84 -20.77
CA SER A 513 15.64 8.01 -20.94
C SER A 513 14.59 8.72 -21.79
N VAL A 514 14.49 10.05 -21.65
CA VAL A 514 13.62 10.92 -22.44
C VAL A 514 14.41 12.19 -22.81
N PRO A 515 15.08 12.22 -23.98
CA PRO A 515 15.91 13.36 -24.39
C PRO A 515 15.10 14.66 -24.50
N GLY A 516 15.40 15.63 -23.61
CA GLY A 516 14.99 17.03 -23.79
C GLY A 516 13.82 17.55 -22.96
N THR A 517 13.39 16.87 -21.89
CA THR A 517 12.27 17.34 -21.05
C THR A 517 12.67 17.53 -19.59
N ASN A 518 12.63 18.77 -19.08
CA ASN A 518 12.32 18.96 -17.67
C ASN A 518 10.85 18.59 -17.50
N SER A 519 10.51 17.49 -16.84
CA SER A 519 9.11 17.03 -16.73
C SER A 519 8.24 17.94 -15.87
N TRP A 520 8.85 18.68 -14.93
CA TRP A 520 8.17 19.57 -13.99
C TRP A 520 8.89 20.92 -13.93
N PRO A 521 8.82 21.74 -14.99
CA PRO A 521 9.71 22.87 -15.14
C PRO A 521 9.35 24.06 -14.24
N GLY A 522 8.10 24.21 -13.80
CA GLY A 522 7.67 25.33 -12.96
C GLY A 522 7.89 26.69 -13.64
N VAL A 523 7.76 26.75 -14.96
CA VAL A 523 7.85 28.00 -15.73
C VAL A 523 6.71 28.07 -16.74
N PRO A 524 6.28 29.27 -17.19
CA PRO A 524 5.19 29.37 -18.15
C PRO A 524 5.41 28.56 -19.42
N ALA A 525 4.38 27.82 -19.84
CA ALA A 525 4.37 27.06 -21.08
C ALA A 525 4.61 27.96 -22.30
N ARG A 526 5.17 27.38 -23.36
CA ARG A 526 5.36 28.05 -24.65
C ARG A 526 4.51 27.35 -25.70
N ASN A 527 3.63 28.09 -26.36
CA ASN A 527 2.82 27.57 -27.44
C ASN A 527 3.74 26.88 -28.48
N PRO A 528 3.46 25.62 -28.82
CA PRO A 528 4.34 24.78 -29.61
C PRO A 528 4.41 25.15 -31.10
N TYR A 529 3.50 25.99 -31.60
CA TYR A 529 3.42 26.42 -32.99
C TYR A 529 3.90 27.86 -33.19
N THR A 530 3.57 28.75 -32.25
CA THR A 530 3.85 30.19 -32.34
C THR A 530 5.05 30.62 -31.50
N GLY A 531 5.42 29.83 -30.48
CA GLY A 531 6.45 30.16 -29.50
C GLY A 531 6.01 31.23 -28.47
N ALA A 532 4.76 31.69 -28.53
CA ALA A 532 4.19 32.63 -27.57
C ALA A 532 4.15 32.02 -26.16
N ILE A 533 4.29 32.83 -25.13
CA ILE A 533 4.08 32.36 -23.75
C ILE A 533 2.58 32.16 -23.54
N GLU A 534 2.18 30.97 -23.11
CA GLU A 534 0.81 30.69 -22.71
C GLU A 534 0.55 31.31 -21.33
N PRO A 535 -0.64 31.91 -21.10
CA PRO A 535 -0.99 32.43 -19.80
C PRO A 535 -1.10 31.31 -18.76
N TYR A 536 -0.77 31.63 -17.50
CA TYR A 536 -1.16 30.85 -16.32
C TYR A 536 -2.35 31.56 -15.65
N THR A 537 -3.52 31.44 -16.27
CA THR A 537 -4.72 32.21 -15.94
C THR A 537 -5.18 31.92 -14.52
N GLY A 538 -5.48 32.98 -13.77
CA GLY A 538 -5.84 32.88 -12.36
C GLY A 538 -4.65 32.83 -11.39
N HIS A 539 -3.41 32.90 -11.87
CA HIS A 539 -2.22 33.02 -11.02
C HIS A 539 -2.31 34.21 -10.04
N ILE A 540 -2.00 33.95 -8.78
CA ILE A 540 -1.71 34.98 -7.77
C ILE A 540 -0.23 34.79 -7.41
N PRO A 541 0.66 35.76 -7.70
CA PRO A 541 2.07 35.64 -7.35
C PRO A 541 2.29 35.50 -5.85
N VAL A 542 3.10 34.53 -5.45
CA VAL A 542 3.52 34.30 -4.06
C VAL A 542 5.05 34.30 -3.93
N ASP A 543 5.56 34.28 -2.69
CA ASP A 543 7.00 34.26 -2.43
C ASP A 543 7.54 32.81 -2.42
N ASP A 544 6.79 31.86 -1.84
CA ASP A 544 7.16 30.44 -1.74
C ASP A 544 5.95 29.55 -2.04
N PHE A 545 6.01 28.79 -3.14
CA PHE A 545 4.90 27.90 -3.54
C PHE A 545 4.52 26.87 -2.47
N ILE A 546 5.49 26.32 -1.74
CA ILE A 546 5.23 25.29 -0.73
C ILE A 546 4.50 25.92 0.46
N ALA A 547 5.00 27.07 0.95
CA ALA A 547 4.48 27.73 2.14
C ALA A 547 3.17 28.50 1.89
N ASP A 548 3.03 29.11 0.71
CA ASP A 548 1.95 30.06 0.41
C ASP A 548 0.84 29.46 -0.48
N VAL A 549 1.08 28.34 -1.17
CA VAL A 549 0.08 27.69 -2.04
C VAL A 549 -0.20 26.26 -1.60
N MET A 550 0.81 25.37 -1.62
CA MET A 550 0.65 23.94 -1.34
C MET A 550 0.11 23.69 0.08
N LEU A 551 0.85 24.11 1.10
CA LEU A 551 0.48 23.85 2.50
C LEU A 551 -0.87 24.47 2.88
N PRO A 552 -1.19 25.73 2.52
CA PRO A 552 -2.51 26.30 2.80
C PRO A 552 -3.64 25.56 2.07
N GLN A 553 -3.46 25.16 0.81
CA GLN A 553 -4.48 24.39 0.09
C GLN A 553 -4.71 23.01 0.71
N MET A 554 -3.64 22.28 1.07
CA MET A 554 -3.78 21.00 1.79
C MET A 554 -4.51 21.19 3.13
N ARG A 555 -4.22 22.27 3.88
CA ARG A 555 -4.93 22.63 5.11
C ARG A 555 -6.41 22.93 4.87
N ILE A 556 -6.78 23.60 3.78
CA ILE A 556 -8.18 23.84 3.40
C ILE A 556 -8.89 22.51 3.16
N LEU A 557 -8.30 21.62 2.36
CA LEU A 557 -8.87 20.29 2.09
C LEU A 557 -9.04 19.45 3.37
N ALA A 558 -8.05 19.51 4.26
CA ALA A 558 -8.07 18.83 5.55
C ALA A 558 -9.13 19.38 6.52
N ASN A 559 -9.17 20.70 6.73
CA ASN A 559 -9.94 21.32 7.80
C ASN A 559 -11.36 21.72 7.37
N ASP A 560 -11.48 22.31 6.17
CA ASP A 560 -12.73 22.89 5.71
C ASP A 560 -13.55 21.87 4.92
N TYR A 561 -12.89 21.07 4.06
CA TYR A 561 -13.53 19.98 3.32
C TYR A 561 -13.57 18.68 4.10
N LYS A 562 -12.80 18.59 5.20
CA LYS A 562 -12.80 17.42 6.08
C LYS A 562 -12.51 16.14 5.31
N THR A 563 -11.51 16.15 4.43
CA THR A 563 -11.10 14.93 3.72
C THR A 563 -10.78 13.80 4.71
N ASP A 564 -11.16 12.58 4.34
CA ASP A 564 -10.86 11.33 5.04
C ASP A 564 -9.57 10.68 4.49
N ILE A 565 -9.17 11.02 3.25
CA ILE A 565 -7.96 10.54 2.57
C ILE A 565 -7.25 11.69 1.88
N MET A 566 -5.97 11.93 2.20
CA MET A 566 -5.10 12.79 1.42
C MET A 566 -4.29 11.93 0.44
N TRP A 567 -4.71 11.91 -0.82
CA TRP A 567 -4.08 11.12 -1.88
C TRP A 567 -3.19 12.07 -2.70
N CYS A 568 -1.91 12.19 -2.36
CA CYS A 568 -1.03 13.05 -3.15
C CYS A 568 -0.51 12.32 -4.39
N ASP A 569 0.11 13.04 -5.31
CA ASP A 569 0.76 12.41 -6.45
C ASP A 569 2.11 13.04 -6.80
N ILE A 570 2.91 12.28 -7.55
CA ILE A 570 4.26 12.59 -8.05
C ILE A 570 5.34 12.68 -6.97
N GLY A 571 5.00 12.98 -5.72
CA GLY A 571 6.00 13.34 -4.71
C GLY A 571 6.55 14.74 -4.95
N ALA A 572 7.86 14.94 -4.77
CA ALA A 572 8.59 16.22 -4.82
C ALA A 572 8.64 17.02 -3.50
N ALA A 573 9.21 18.23 -3.59
CA ALA A 573 9.39 19.15 -2.47
C ALA A 573 8.04 19.45 -1.81
N ASN A 574 7.96 19.31 -0.49
CA ASN A 574 6.69 19.26 0.22
C ASN A 574 6.79 19.84 1.65
N ALA A 575 5.63 20.04 2.26
CA ALA A 575 5.46 20.40 3.66
C ALA A 575 4.77 19.30 4.49
N THR A 576 4.87 18.05 4.04
CA THR A 576 4.05 16.94 4.55
C THR A 576 4.27 16.66 6.03
N ALA A 577 5.50 16.83 6.55
CA ALA A 577 5.77 16.62 7.97
C ALA A 577 4.95 17.55 8.89
N VAL A 578 4.89 18.84 8.54
CA VAL A 578 4.13 19.84 9.32
C VAL A 578 2.63 19.64 9.10
N PHE A 579 2.22 19.44 7.85
CA PHE A 579 0.83 19.20 7.51
C PHE A 579 0.25 17.96 8.22
N ALA A 580 0.95 16.82 8.15
CA ALA A 580 0.48 15.56 8.71
C ALA A 580 0.35 15.66 10.24
N ALA A 581 1.34 16.23 10.93
CA ALA A 581 1.27 16.43 12.37
C ALA A 581 0.03 17.24 12.79
N GLU A 582 -0.19 18.39 12.15
CA GLU A 582 -1.33 19.26 12.45
C GLU A 582 -2.68 18.59 12.12
N TRP A 583 -2.76 17.94 10.95
CA TRP A 583 -3.98 17.30 10.49
C TRP A 583 -4.38 16.12 11.39
N TRP A 584 -3.44 15.23 11.70
CA TRP A 584 -3.71 14.06 12.51
C TRP A 584 -4.03 14.39 13.97
N ASP A 585 -3.44 15.44 14.54
CA ASP A 585 -3.83 15.92 15.87
C ASP A 585 -5.25 16.50 15.86
N ALA A 586 -5.57 17.32 14.85
CA ALA A 586 -6.90 17.90 14.69
C ALA A 586 -7.98 16.82 14.49
N THR A 587 -7.70 15.79 13.69
CA THR A 587 -8.65 14.70 13.45
C THR A 587 -8.76 13.78 14.66
N ARG A 588 -7.67 13.49 15.37
CA ARG A 588 -7.72 12.75 16.64
C ARG A 588 -8.60 13.47 17.67
N ALA A 589 -8.44 14.78 17.82
CA ALA A 589 -9.29 15.58 18.72
C ALA A 589 -10.78 15.57 18.33
N ALA A 590 -11.08 15.29 17.05
CA ALA A 590 -12.43 15.17 16.50
C ALA A 590 -12.93 13.71 16.41
N ASP A 591 -12.20 12.74 16.97
CA ASP A 591 -12.49 11.30 16.88
C ASP A 591 -12.62 10.81 15.43
N ARG A 592 -11.73 11.30 14.56
CA ARG A 592 -11.63 10.93 13.16
C ARG A 592 -10.27 10.32 12.86
N GLN A 593 -10.29 9.11 12.32
CA GLN A 593 -9.12 8.47 11.75
C GLN A 593 -9.09 8.73 10.25
N VAL A 594 -7.95 9.18 9.72
CA VAL A 594 -7.75 9.56 8.32
C VAL A 594 -6.59 8.77 7.72
N ALA A 595 -6.41 8.83 6.40
CA ALA A 595 -5.33 8.13 5.73
C ALA A 595 -4.55 9.03 4.75
N ILE A 596 -3.26 8.75 4.57
CA ILE A 596 -2.39 9.42 3.57
C ILE A 596 -1.60 8.39 2.76
N ASN A 597 -1.51 8.59 1.44
CA ASN A 597 -0.85 7.64 0.55
C ASN A 597 0.69 7.76 0.56
N SER A 598 1.38 6.88 -0.17
CA SER A 598 2.84 6.85 -0.30
C SER A 598 3.44 7.87 -1.28
N ARG A 599 2.66 8.84 -1.76
CA ARG A 599 3.09 9.82 -2.79
C ARG A 599 3.11 11.26 -2.30
N CYS A 600 2.92 11.50 -1.01
CA CYS A 600 2.98 12.84 -0.43
C CYS A 600 4.41 13.35 -0.15
N GLY A 601 5.45 12.78 -0.79
CA GLY A 601 6.83 13.27 -0.66
C GLY A 601 7.51 13.02 0.70
N LEU A 602 6.91 12.21 1.59
CA LEU A 602 7.53 11.80 2.85
C LEU A 602 7.19 10.34 3.23
N ALA A 603 8.18 9.44 3.16
CA ALA A 603 7.99 8.01 3.44
C ALA A 603 7.46 7.73 4.86
N GLN A 604 7.89 8.52 5.85
CA GLN A 604 7.47 8.36 7.25
C GLN A 604 6.03 8.77 7.50
N ALA A 605 5.43 9.58 6.61
CA ALA A 605 4.01 9.88 6.72
C ALA A 605 3.14 8.86 5.99
N ALA A 606 3.69 8.02 5.10
CA ALA A 606 2.91 7.12 4.27
C ALA A 606 2.21 6.01 5.08
N ASP A 607 0.89 5.91 4.94
CA ASP A 607 0.08 4.87 5.59
C ASP A 607 -0.01 3.59 4.77
N PHE A 608 -0.15 3.73 3.45
CA PHE A 608 -0.31 2.65 2.50
C PHE A 608 0.43 2.92 1.19
N ASP A 609 0.85 1.86 0.51
CA ASP A 609 1.56 1.94 -0.76
C ASP A 609 0.58 1.99 -1.95
N THR A 610 0.90 2.71 -3.02
CA THR A 610 -0.01 2.90 -4.18
C THR A 610 0.61 2.45 -5.51
N PRO A 611 0.78 1.14 -5.75
CA PRO A 611 1.26 0.66 -7.04
C PRO A 611 0.16 0.82 -8.11
N GLU A 612 0.52 1.36 -9.27
CA GLU A 612 -0.42 1.57 -10.39
C GLU A 612 -0.59 0.30 -11.22
N TYR A 613 -1.84 -0.01 -11.58
CA TYR A 613 -2.23 -1.17 -12.40
C TYR A 613 -1.69 -2.53 -11.90
N ALA A 614 -1.29 -2.61 -10.63
CA ALA A 614 -0.52 -3.75 -10.11
C ALA A 614 -1.40 -4.84 -9.48
N THR A 615 -0.92 -6.07 -9.62
CA THR A 615 -1.34 -7.27 -8.89
C THR A 615 -0.10 -7.99 -8.35
N PHE A 616 -0.27 -8.89 -7.38
CA PHE A 616 0.84 -9.65 -6.76
C PHE A 616 0.56 -11.15 -6.80
N ALA A 617 1.54 -12.04 -6.62
CA ALA A 617 1.24 -13.48 -6.43
C ALA A 617 1.11 -13.86 -4.94
N SER A 618 1.51 -12.96 -4.05
CA SER A 618 1.49 -13.16 -2.59
C SER A 618 0.91 -11.96 -1.86
N ALA A 619 0.29 -12.20 -0.70
CA ALA A 619 -0.22 -11.14 0.16
C ALA A 619 0.92 -10.26 0.68
N GLN A 620 0.67 -8.95 0.72
CA GLN A 620 1.61 -7.99 1.29
C GLN A 620 1.17 -7.65 2.72
N ALA A 621 2.09 -7.74 3.69
CA ALA A 621 1.77 -7.41 5.08
C ALA A 621 1.45 -5.93 5.28
N ARG A 622 2.21 -5.04 4.62
CA ARG A 622 1.92 -3.61 4.59
C ARG A 622 0.72 -3.35 3.68
N LYS A 623 -0.18 -2.48 4.13
CA LYS A 623 -1.37 -2.09 3.38
C LYS A 623 -1.00 -1.40 2.07
N TRP A 624 -1.74 -1.70 1.01
CA TRP A 624 -1.56 -1.11 -0.30
C TRP A 624 -2.90 -0.90 -1.02
N GLU A 625 -2.89 -0.07 -2.04
CA GLU A 625 -4.03 0.26 -2.89
C GLU A 625 -3.63 0.25 -4.36
N SER A 626 -4.18 -0.69 -5.14
CA SER A 626 -4.05 -0.66 -6.59
C SER A 626 -4.96 0.43 -7.14
N ASN A 627 -4.42 1.27 -8.02
CA ASN A 627 -5.21 2.29 -8.71
C ASN A 627 -5.05 2.13 -10.23
N MET A 628 -6.16 2.31 -10.96
CA MET A 628 -6.24 2.09 -12.41
C MET A 628 -7.51 2.68 -13.01
N GLY A 629 -7.48 3.01 -14.30
CA GLY A 629 -8.63 3.43 -15.10
C GLY A 629 -9.60 2.31 -15.44
N MET A 630 -10.90 2.63 -15.49
CA MET A 630 -11.87 1.87 -16.29
C MET A 630 -11.58 2.02 -17.78
N ASP A 631 -11.13 3.20 -18.21
CA ASP A 631 -10.45 3.36 -19.49
C ASP A 631 -9.06 2.69 -19.39
N PRO A 632 -8.74 1.71 -20.26
CA PRO A 632 -7.45 1.01 -20.19
C PRO A 632 -6.26 1.87 -20.62
N TYR A 633 -6.48 3.10 -21.10
CA TYR A 633 -5.46 3.99 -21.64
C TYR A 633 -5.31 5.31 -20.88
N SER A 634 -6.18 5.64 -19.93
CA SER A 634 -6.24 6.96 -19.31
C SER A 634 -6.99 6.94 -17.96
N TYR A 635 -6.73 7.93 -17.12
CA TYR A 635 -7.60 8.25 -15.98
C TYR A 635 -8.65 9.31 -16.39
N GLY A 636 -8.21 10.44 -16.95
CA GLY A 636 -9.11 11.46 -17.48
C GLY A 636 -9.91 10.97 -18.69
N TYR A 637 -11.10 11.55 -18.90
CA TYR A 637 -11.96 11.24 -20.06
C TYR A 637 -11.18 11.23 -21.39
N ASN A 638 -11.30 10.15 -22.16
CA ASN A 638 -10.68 10.01 -23.47
C ASN A 638 -11.72 9.69 -24.56
N ALA A 639 -11.94 10.65 -25.47
CA ALA A 639 -12.85 10.52 -26.59
C ALA A 639 -12.38 9.53 -27.67
N ALA A 640 -11.09 9.14 -27.64
CA ALA A 640 -10.55 8.14 -28.57
C ALA A 640 -10.90 6.70 -28.15
N THR A 641 -11.20 6.47 -26.85
CA THR A 641 -11.52 5.14 -26.32
C THR A 641 -12.94 4.74 -26.72
N PRO A 642 -13.13 3.65 -27.49
CA PRO A 642 -14.46 3.16 -27.82
C PRO A 642 -15.13 2.50 -26.59
N ASP A 643 -16.45 2.58 -26.48
CA ASP A 643 -17.22 2.09 -25.33
C ASP A 643 -16.90 0.62 -24.99
N GLU A 644 -16.68 -0.24 -25.99
CA GLU A 644 -16.34 -1.66 -25.81
C GLU A 644 -14.94 -1.92 -25.22
N ALA A 645 -14.06 -0.92 -25.17
CA ALA A 645 -12.73 -1.04 -24.57
C ALA A 645 -12.72 -0.76 -23.06
N TYR A 646 -13.74 -0.10 -22.52
CA TYR A 646 -13.85 0.15 -21.09
C TYR A 646 -13.96 -1.17 -20.30
N MET A 647 -13.43 -1.15 -19.09
CA MET A 647 -13.48 -2.29 -18.17
C MET A 647 -14.93 -2.73 -17.91
N ASN A 648 -15.20 -4.02 -18.12
CA ASN A 648 -16.51 -4.62 -17.84
C ASN A 648 -16.61 -5.15 -16.41
N ALA A 649 -17.83 -5.50 -15.99
CA ALA A 649 -18.12 -6.00 -14.64
C ALA A 649 -17.31 -7.25 -14.25
N SER A 650 -17.11 -8.19 -15.19
CA SER A 650 -16.34 -9.41 -14.93
C SER A 650 -14.88 -9.10 -14.60
N THR A 651 -14.25 -8.21 -15.36
CA THR A 651 -12.85 -7.81 -15.11
C THR A 651 -12.75 -7.06 -13.79
N LEU A 652 -13.69 -6.13 -13.51
CA LEU A 652 -13.73 -5.38 -12.25
C LEU A 652 -13.78 -6.31 -11.04
N ILE A 653 -14.73 -7.26 -11.03
CA ILE A 653 -14.92 -8.20 -9.91
C ILE A 653 -13.68 -9.06 -9.71
N ARG A 654 -13.10 -9.60 -10.79
CA ARG A 654 -11.89 -10.43 -10.71
C ARG A 654 -10.71 -9.64 -10.16
N THR A 655 -10.50 -8.41 -10.62
CA THR A 655 -9.46 -7.52 -10.11
C THR A 655 -9.68 -7.19 -8.64
N LEU A 656 -10.91 -6.85 -8.24
CA LEU A 656 -11.25 -6.57 -6.85
C LEU A 656 -10.94 -7.76 -5.94
N VAL A 657 -11.41 -8.95 -6.31
CA VAL A 657 -11.18 -10.18 -5.52
C VAL A 657 -9.69 -10.51 -5.41
N ASP A 658 -8.94 -10.38 -6.51
CA ASP A 658 -7.49 -10.61 -6.53
C ASP A 658 -6.75 -9.69 -5.57
N VAL A 659 -7.01 -8.37 -5.68
CA VAL A 659 -6.40 -7.33 -4.85
C VAL A 659 -6.73 -7.54 -3.37
N VAL A 660 -8.00 -7.81 -3.04
CA VAL A 660 -8.45 -7.99 -1.64
C VAL A 660 -7.81 -9.21 -0.99
N ALA A 661 -7.72 -10.33 -1.70
CA ALA A 661 -7.07 -11.56 -1.20
C ALA A 661 -5.56 -11.38 -0.92
N LYS A 662 -4.96 -10.32 -1.46
CA LYS A 662 -3.53 -9.97 -1.30
C LYS A 662 -3.33 -8.77 -0.38
N ASN A 663 -4.32 -8.48 0.46
CA ASN A 663 -4.38 -7.40 1.44
C ASN A 663 -4.55 -5.98 0.85
N GLY A 664 -4.82 -5.85 -0.44
CA GLY A 664 -4.97 -4.55 -1.09
C GLY A 664 -6.38 -3.96 -0.96
N ASN A 665 -6.49 -2.68 -1.33
CA ASN A 665 -7.73 -2.07 -1.79
C ASN A 665 -7.64 -1.79 -3.29
N LEU A 666 -8.77 -1.75 -4.00
CA LEU A 666 -8.88 -1.30 -5.38
C LEU A 666 -9.51 0.09 -5.41
N LEU A 667 -8.80 1.06 -5.98
CA LEU A 667 -9.29 2.40 -6.27
C LEU A 667 -9.45 2.53 -7.80
N LEU A 668 -10.67 2.30 -8.28
CA LEU A 668 -10.97 2.23 -9.71
C LEU A 668 -11.44 3.58 -10.23
N ASP A 669 -10.76 4.10 -11.25
CA ASP A 669 -10.99 5.43 -11.78
C ASP A 669 -12.06 5.49 -12.86
N ILE A 670 -12.87 6.56 -12.81
CA ILE A 670 -13.74 7.00 -13.90
C ILE A 670 -13.25 8.35 -14.44
N GLY A 671 -13.47 8.56 -15.75
CA GLY A 671 -13.15 9.81 -16.44
C GLY A 671 -14.40 10.54 -16.93
N PRO A 672 -15.02 11.44 -16.12
CA PRO A 672 -16.20 12.18 -16.54
C PRO A 672 -15.93 13.22 -17.63
N ARG A 673 -16.94 13.49 -18.47
CA ARG A 673 -16.89 14.52 -19.53
C ARG A 673 -16.92 15.93 -18.94
N ALA A 674 -16.50 16.94 -19.71
CA ALA A 674 -16.45 18.33 -19.26
C ALA A 674 -17.81 18.92 -18.78
N ASP A 675 -18.93 18.36 -19.23
CA ASP A 675 -20.26 18.76 -18.77
C ASP A 675 -20.69 18.08 -17.45
N GLY A 676 -19.94 17.10 -16.95
CA GLY A 676 -20.20 16.36 -15.72
C GLY A 676 -20.94 15.03 -15.91
N THR A 677 -21.24 14.63 -17.14
CA THR A 677 -21.75 13.28 -17.41
C THR A 677 -20.62 12.24 -17.37
N ILE A 678 -20.92 11.05 -16.81
CA ILE A 678 -20.00 9.90 -16.77
C ILE A 678 -20.22 9.06 -18.04
N VAL A 679 -19.18 8.40 -18.56
CA VAL A 679 -19.32 7.57 -19.77
C VAL A 679 -20.26 6.41 -19.49
N GLN A 680 -21.25 6.17 -20.37
CA GLN A 680 -22.32 5.21 -20.10
C GLN A 680 -21.78 3.78 -19.89
N ALA A 681 -20.73 3.39 -20.62
CA ALA A 681 -20.07 2.10 -20.42
C ALA A 681 -19.49 1.93 -19.00
N GLU A 682 -18.94 2.99 -18.40
CA GLU A 682 -18.48 2.97 -17.01
C GLU A 682 -19.67 2.81 -16.06
N VAL A 683 -20.73 3.60 -16.25
CA VAL A 683 -21.96 3.56 -15.44
C VAL A 683 -22.59 2.17 -15.45
N ASP A 684 -22.72 1.55 -16.62
CA ASP A 684 -23.35 0.25 -16.81
C ASP A 684 -22.52 -0.84 -16.13
N SER A 685 -21.20 -0.89 -16.37
CA SER A 685 -20.29 -1.86 -15.77
C SER A 685 -20.20 -1.72 -14.24
N LEU A 686 -20.20 -0.50 -13.71
CA LEU A 686 -20.19 -0.26 -12.26
C LEU A 686 -21.48 -0.75 -11.60
N ARG A 687 -22.64 -0.48 -12.20
CA ARG A 687 -23.94 -0.94 -11.67
C ARG A 687 -24.10 -2.45 -11.77
N GLU A 688 -23.64 -3.05 -12.85
CA GLU A 688 -23.64 -4.51 -13.04
C GLU A 688 -22.73 -5.18 -12.00
N ALA A 689 -21.47 -4.73 -11.86
CA ALA A 689 -20.56 -5.24 -10.85
C ALA A 689 -21.10 -5.05 -9.43
N GLY A 690 -21.70 -3.89 -9.16
CA GLY A 690 -22.26 -3.56 -7.85
C GLY A 690 -23.41 -4.46 -7.42
N GLN A 691 -24.14 -5.10 -8.34
CA GLN A 691 -25.14 -6.12 -8.01
C GLN A 691 -24.47 -7.33 -7.34
N TRP A 692 -23.38 -7.83 -7.92
CA TRP A 692 -22.60 -8.93 -7.36
C TRP A 692 -21.87 -8.52 -6.07
N ILE A 693 -21.23 -7.34 -6.04
CA ILE A 693 -20.47 -6.86 -4.87
C ILE A 693 -21.37 -6.75 -3.65
N ARG A 694 -22.61 -6.25 -3.80
CA ARG A 694 -23.55 -6.14 -2.68
C ARG A 694 -24.00 -7.50 -2.15
N SER A 695 -24.29 -8.48 -3.02
CA SER A 695 -24.74 -9.80 -2.58
C SER A 695 -23.61 -10.63 -1.95
N HIS A 696 -22.37 -10.37 -2.34
CA HIS A 696 -21.16 -11.07 -1.87
C HIS A 696 -20.32 -10.27 -0.87
N GLY A 697 -20.80 -9.11 -0.42
CA GLY A 697 -20.00 -8.13 0.32
C GLY A 697 -19.35 -8.66 1.60
N GLU A 698 -19.93 -9.68 2.26
CA GLU A 698 -19.32 -10.29 3.45
C GLU A 698 -18.00 -11.04 3.16
N ALA A 699 -17.76 -11.45 1.90
CA ALA A 699 -16.52 -12.08 1.48
C ALA A 699 -15.45 -11.07 1.00
N ILE A 700 -15.81 -9.79 0.93
CA ILE A 700 -14.96 -8.70 0.46
C ILE A 700 -14.66 -7.73 1.60
N PHE A 701 -15.68 -7.03 2.09
CA PHE A 701 -15.53 -5.97 3.09
C PHE A 701 -15.23 -6.53 4.48
N ASN A 702 -14.41 -5.80 5.26
CA ASN A 702 -13.97 -6.19 6.60
C ASN A 702 -13.31 -7.59 6.69
N THR A 703 -12.84 -8.13 5.56
CA THR A 703 -12.05 -9.35 5.53
C THR A 703 -10.55 -9.06 5.64
N THR A 704 -9.76 -10.09 5.89
CA THR A 704 -8.31 -10.08 5.74
C THR A 704 -7.82 -11.24 4.89
N TYR A 705 -6.57 -11.14 4.43
CA TYR A 705 -5.91 -12.18 3.65
C TYR A 705 -5.64 -13.43 4.50
N TRP A 706 -5.38 -14.56 3.83
CA TRP A 706 -4.91 -15.78 4.48
C TRP A 706 -3.40 -15.87 4.45
N PHE A 707 -2.76 -16.03 5.62
CA PHE A 707 -1.30 -16.04 5.75
C PHE A 707 -0.65 -17.20 4.99
N VAL A 708 -1.29 -18.38 5.00
CA VAL A 708 -0.72 -19.61 4.42
C VAL A 708 -0.60 -19.53 2.90
N ARG A 709 -1.59 -18.95 2.22
CA ARG A 709 -1.59 -18.80 0.76
C ARG A 709 -2.66 -17.81 0.29
N SER A 710 -2.35 -17.02 -0.74
CA SER A 710 -3.29 -16.07 -1.34
C SER A 710 -4.14 -16.65 -2.47
N GLU A 711 -3.62 -17.65 -3.19
CA GLU A 711 -4.26 -18.19 -4.39
C GLU A 711 -3.98 -19.68 -4.65
N VAL A 712 -4.84 -20.32 -5.43
CA VAL A 712 -4.59 -21.64 -6.04
C VAL A 712 -4.81 -21.53 -7.54
N LEU A 713 -3.75 -21.81 -8.30
CA LEU A 713 -3.75 -21.78 -9.76
C LEU A 713 -3.40 -23.16 -10.32
N GLY A 714 -4.06 -23.56 -11.42
CA GLY A 714 -3.72 -24.77 -12.19
C GLY A 714 -4.87 -25.78 -12.29
N GLU A 715 -4.77 -26.70 -13.26
CA GLU A 715 -5.83 -27.70 -13.56
C GLU A 715 -7.23 -27.10 -13.82
N GLY A 716 -7.30 -25.86 -14.32
CA GLY A 716 -8.55 -25.13 -14.56
C GLY A 716 -9.18 -24.53 -13.30
N ILE A 717 -8.38 -24.37 -12.23
CA ILE A 717 -8.78 -23.70 -10.99
C ILE A 717 -8.05 -22.35 -10.91
N ASP A 718 -8.81 -21.30 -10.62
CA ASP A 718 -8.31 -19.97 -10.27
C ASP A 718 -9.09 -19.47 -9.05
N VAL A 719 -8.48 -19.58 -7.87
CA VAL A 719 -9.14 -19.34 -6.58
C VAL A 719 -8.36 -18.33 -5.75
N ARG A 720 -9.10 -17.48 -5.04
CA ARG A 720 -8.62 -16.56 -4.01
C ARG A 720 -9.25 -16.85 -2.66
N PHE A 721 -8.64 -16.36 -1.59
CA PHE A 721 -9.11 -16.57 -0.23
C PHE A 721 -9.19 -15.26 0.56
N THR A 722 -10.28 -15.11 1.30
CA THR A 722 -10.46 -14.06 2.30
C THR A 722 -11.04 -14.67 3.56
N GLN A 723 -10.91 -13.98 4.69
CA GLN A 723 -11.41 -14.48 5.96
C GLN A 723 -11.82 -13.38 6.93
N THR A 724 -12.71 -13.75 7.85
CA THR A 724 -13.07 -12.99 9.05
C THR A 724 -12.81 -13.86 10.29
N ASP A 725 -13.18 -13.37 11.47
CA ASP A 725 -13.15 -14.17 12.69
C ASP A 725 -14.18 -15.31 12.67
N ASP A 726 -15.27 -15.16 11.90
CA ASP A 726 -16.41 -16.09 11.92
C ASP A 726 -16.49 -17.00 10.70
N ALA A 727 -15.77 -16.69 9.62
CA ALA A 727 -15.84 -17.46 8.38
C ALA A 727 -14.55 -17.40 7.55
N PHE A 728 -14.43 -18.38 6.66
CA PHE A 728 -13.45 -18.43 5.58
C PHE A 728 -14.17 -18.45 4.24
N TYR A 729 -13.64 -17.73 3.26
CA TYR A 729 -14.25 -17.61 1.93
C TYR A 729 -13.30 -18.12 0.86
N ILE A 730 -13.87 -18.88 -0.08
CA ILE A 730 -13.19 -19.46 -1.24
C ILE A 730 -13.83 -18.82 -2.47
N LEU A 731 -13.08 -17.97 -3.16
CA LEU A 731 -13.58 -17.15 -4.26
C LEU A 731 -13.00 -17.69 -5.57
N PHE A 732 -13.83 -18.34 -6.38
CA PHE A 732 -13.44 -18.85 -7.69
C PHE A 732 -13.61 -17.75 -8.74
N LEU A 733 -12.55 -17.38 -9.45
CA LEU A 733 -12.57 -16.35 -10.51
C LEU A 733 -13.12 -16.87 -11.84
N GLU A 734 -13.23 -18.20 -11.96
CA GLU A 734 -13.85 -18.91 -13.07
C GLU A 734 -14.88 -19.92 -12.57
N LYS A 735 -15.84 -20.31 -13.42
CA LYS A 735 -16.90 -21.22 -13.01
C LYS A 735 -16.30 -22.52 -12.48
N PRO A 736 -16.58 -22.93 -11.23
CA PRO A 736 -16.06 -24.17 -10.68
C PRO A 736 -16.50 -25.37 -11.52
N VAL A 737 -15.59 -26.32 -11.75
CA VAL A 737 -15.91 -27.57 -12.46
C VAL A 737 -16.37 -28.63 -11.45
N ALA A 738 -17.66 -28.97 -11.44
CA ALA A 738 -18.20 -30.01 -10.56
C ALA A 738 -18.11 -31.41 -11.22
N ALA A 739 -16.95 -32.06 -11.11
CA ALA A 739 -16.76 -33.39 -11.66
C ALA A 739 -17.54 -34.46 -10.86
N ASN A 740 -18.60 -35.01 -11.46
CA ASN A 740 -19.57 -35.90 -10.80
C ASN A 740 -20.27 -35.24 -9.60
N GLY A 741 -20.61 -33.95 -9.72
CA GLY A 741 -21.29 -33.19 -8.66
C GLY A 741 -20.37 -32.79 -7.50
N VAL A 742 -19.05 -32.76 -7.72
CA VAL A 742 -18.07 -32.42 -6.69
C VAL A 742 -17.08 -31.39 -7.20
N VAL A 743 -17.01 -30.26 -6.49
CA VAL A 743 -15.96 -29.23 -6.64
C VAL A 743 -14.81 -29.56 -5.70
N LYS A 744 -13.57 -29.36 -6.17
CA LYS A 744 -12.35 -29.67 -5.41
C LYS A 744 -11.54 -28.39 -5.17
N VAL A 745 -11.03 -28.24 -3.96
CA VAL A 745 -10.12 -27.15 -3.59
C VAL A 745 -8.86 -27.75 -2.97
N PRO A 746 -7.74 -27.83 -3.70
CA PRO A 746 -6.50 -28.44 -3.22
C PRO A 746 -5.70 -27.46 -2.36
N ALA A 747 -6.20 -27.19 -1.16
CA ALA A 747 -5.56 -26.33 -0.17
C ALA A 747 -5.85 -26.81 1.27
N PRO A 748 -4.95 -26.52 2.23
CA PRO A 748 -5.15 -26.81 3.66
C PRO A 748 -6.09 -25.82 4.33
N LEU A 749 -7.33 -25.70 3.81
CA LEU A 749 -8.32 -24.74 4.27
C LEU A 749 -8.64 -24.93 5.76
N PRO A 750 -8.96 -23.85 6.50
CA PRO A 750 -9.19 -23.91 7.94
C PRO A 750 -10.59 -24.43 8.30
N ILE A 751 -10.93 -25.61 7.81
CA ILE A 751 -12.21 -26.30 8.03
C ILE A 751 -12.05 -27.46 9.01
N VAL A 752 -12.98 -27.59 9.96
CA VAL A 752 -13.11 -28.76 10.85
C VAL A 752 -14.52 -29.32 10.84
N LYS A 753 -14.66 -30.47 11.47
CA LYS A 753 -15.95 -31.12 11.70
C LYS A 753 -16.94 -30.14 12.33
N ASP A 754 -18.18 -30.19 11.85
CA ASP A 754 -19.33 -29.37 12.27
C ASP A 754 -19.39 -27.94 11.67
N ASP A 755 -18.38 -27.50 10.91
CA ASP A 755 -18.46 -26.27 10.10
C ASP A 755 -19.51 -26.41 8.98
N GLU A 756 -20.20 -25.31 8.67
CA GLU A 756 -21.20 -25.26 7.59
C GLU A 756 -20.57 -24.72 6.30
N VAL A 757 -20.69 -25.47 5.21
CA VAL A 757 -20.30 -25.02 3.88
C VAL A 757 -21.53 -24.57 3.10
N SER A 758 -21.46 -23.40 2.47
CA SER A 758 -22.52 -22.89 1.60
C SER A 758 -21.96 -22.18 0.38
N LEU A 759 -22.69 -22.19 -0.72
CA LEU A 759 -22.50 -21.26 -1.84
C LEU A 759 -23.22 -19.95 -1.48
N LEU A 760 -22.45 -18.87 -1.33
CA LEU A 760 -22.95 -17.57 -0.89
C LEU A 760 -23.87 -16.96 -1.95
N ALA A 761 -24.86 -16.19 -1.51
CA ALA A 761 -25.85 -15.51 -2.36
C ALA A 761 -26.69 -16.40 -3.30
N VAL A 762 -26.55 -17.73 -3.24
CA VAL A 762 -27.33 -18.67 -4.05
C VAL A 762 -28.41 -19.37 -3.23
N ASP A 763 -29.65 -19.27 -3.68
CA ASP A 763 -30.79 -19.97 -3.08
C ASP A 763 -30.65 -21.49 -3.24
N GLY A 764 -30.82 -22.22 -2.14
CA GLY A 764 -30.56 -23.67 -2.11
C GLY A 764 -29.08 -24.04 -1.93
N GLY A 765 -28.15 -23.07 -1.99
CA GLY A 765 -26.71 -23.27 -1.78
C GLY A 765 -26.28 -23.45 -0.31
N ARG A 766 -27.21 -23.67 0.64
CA ARG A 766 -26.88 -23.79 2.07
C ARG A 766 -26.63 -25.24 2.49
N ASN A 767 -25.82 -25.45 3.54
CA ASN A 767 -25.52 -26.77 4.12
C ASN A 767 -25.07 -27.81 3.07
N LEU A 768 -24.17 -27.41 2.17
CA LEU A 768 -23.59 -28.32 1.19
C LEU A 768 -22.81 -29.41 1.89
N ALA A 769 -22.94 -30.65 1.41
CA ALA A 769 -22.17 -31.77 1.94
C ALA A 769 -20.71 -31.62 1.52
N TRP A 770 -19.79 -31.93 2.42
CA TRP A 770 -18.36 -31.78 2.18
C TRP A 770 -17.55 -32.85 2.89
N ASN A 771 -16.34 -33.10 2.39
CA ASN A 771 -15.33 -33.90 3.08
C ASN A 771 -13.92 -33.39 2.78
N VAL A 772 -12.96 -33.73 3.63
CA VAL A 772 -11.54 -33.40 3.44
C VAL A 772 -10.75 -34.70 3.34
N SER A 773 -9.82 -34.75 2.38
CA SER A 773 -8.81 -35.81 2.27
C SER A 773 -7.40 -35.22 2.31
N GLY A 774 -6.38 -36.06 2.46
CA GLY A 774 -4.98 -35.61 2.53
C GLY A 774 -4.53 -35.16 3.94
N LYS A 775 -3.30 -34.65 4.03
CA LYS A 775 -2.66 -34.14 5.26
C LYS A 775 -1.73 -32.97 4.91
N GLY A 776 -1.45 -32.09 5.88
CA GLY A 776 -0.60 -30.91 5.66
C GLY A 776 -1.09 -30.08 4.47
N ASP A 777 -0.16 -29.60 3.66
CA ASP A 777 -0.42 -28.87 2.41
C ASP A 777 -1.10 -29.69 1.29
N GLN A 778 -1.15 -31.03 1.40
CA GLN A 778 -1.80 -31.94 0.44
C GLN A 778 -3.30 -32.12 0.71
N LYS A 779 -3.86 -31.39 1.67
CA LYS A 779 -5.29 -31.41 1.95
C LYS A 779 -6.09 -30.95 0.74
N VAL A 780 -7.21 -31.63 0.50
CA VAL A 780 -8.17 -31.29 -0.54
C VAL A 780 -9.56 -31.26 0.08
N LEU A 781 -10.26 -30.14 -0.04
CA LEU A 781 -11.68 -30.03 0.27
C LEU A 781 -12.51 -30.47 -0.94
N TYR A 782 -13.48 -31.34 -0.71
CA TYR A 782 -14.47 -31.79 -1.68
C TYR A 782 -15.84 -31.25 -1.26
N ILE A 783 -16.50 -30.50 -2.13
CA ILE A 783 -17.82 -29.91 -1.88
C ILE A 783 -18.80 -30.53 -2.88
N GLU A 784 -19.84 -31.18 -2.38
CA GLU A 784 -20.93 -31.70 -3.20
C GLU A 784 -21.84 -30.53 -3.62
N VAL A 785 -21.96 -30.30 -4.92
CA VAL A 785 -22.75 -29.21 -5.50
C VAL A 785 -23.27 -29.60 -6.88
N GLU A 786 -24.52 -29.25 -7.15
CA GLU A 786 -25.14 -29.45 -8.46
C GLU A 786 -24.73 -28.33 -9.42
N ASP A 787 -24.45 -28.67 -10.69
CA ASP A 787 -24.08 -27.68 -11.72
C ASP A 787 -25.12 -26.55 -11.84
N ALA A 788 -26.40 -26.87 -11.63
CA ALA A 788 -27.49 -25.90 -11.68
C ALA A 788 -27.37 -24.80 -10.61
N LEU A 789 -26.83 -25.10 -9.43
CA LEU A 789 -26.58 -24.07 -8.41
C LEU A 789 -25.41 -23.16 -8.80
N LEU A 790 -24.44 -23.68 -9.54
CA LEU A 790 -23.32 -22.88 -10.05
C LEU A 790 -23.75 -21.99 -11.23
N ASP A 791 -24.87 -22.28 -11.90
CA ASP A 791 -25.43 -21.44 -12.97
C ASP A 791 -26.21 -20.22 -12.44
N GLU A 792 -26.53 -20.18 -11.14
CA GLU A 792 -27.27 -19.07 -10.50
C GLU A 792 -26.36 -17.91 -10.04
N ASP A 793 -25.05 -18.06 -10.20
CA ASP A 793 -24.04 -17.06 -9.85
C ASP A 793 -23.09 -16.83 -11.04
N GLU A 794 -22.47 -15.66 -11.08
CA GLU A 794 -21.64 -15.23 -12.20
C GLU A 794 -20.47 -14.34 -11.74
N PHE A 795 -19.51 -14.13 -12.65
CA PHE A 795 -18.25 -13.39 -12.44
C PHE A 795 -17.28 -14.01 -11.43
N CYS A 796 -17.75 -14.38 -10.23
CA CYS A 796 -17.00 -15.07 -9.20
C CYS A 796 -17.93 -15.86 -8.26
N TRP A 797 -17.61 -17.14 -8.04
CA TRP A 797 -18.40 -18.04 -7.19
C TRP A 797 -17.79 -18.15 -5.81
N VAL A 798 -18.58 -17.87 -4.77
CA VAL A 798 -18.06 -17.78 -3.39
C VAL A 798 -18.59 -18.92 -2.52
N PHE A 799 -17.71 -19.85 -2.14
CA PHE A 799 -18.02 -20.81 -1.09
C PHE A 799 -17.62 -20.24 0.27
N LYS A 800 -18.55 -20.26 1.22
CA LYS A 800 -18.35 -19.87 2.61
C LYS A 800 -18.20 -21.10 3.47
N ILE A 801 -17.14 -21.15 4.28
CA ILE A 801 -16.99 -22.03 5.43
C ILE A 801 -17.33 -21.18 6.65
N LYS A 802 -18.50 -21.39 7.23
CA LYS A 802 -18.90 -20.74 8.47
C LYS A 802 -18.40 -21.57 9.65
N TYR A 803 -17.61 -20.97 10.52
CA TYR A 803 -17.09 -21.67 11.68
C TYR A 803 -18.21 -21.98 12.68
N ALA A 804 -18.27 -23.24 13.13
CA ALA A 804 -19.25 -23.76 14.09
C ALA A 804 -19.30 -22.98 15.41
#